data_AF-A0A9D5NBS4-F1
#
_entry.id   AF-A0A9D5NBS4-F1
#
_cell.length_a   1.000
_cell.length_b   1.000
_cell.length_c   1.000
_cell.angle_alpha   90.00
_cell.angle_beta   90.00
_cell.angle_gamma   90.00
#
_symmetry.space_group_name_H-M   'P 1'
#
loop_
_entity.id
_entity.type
_entity.pdbx_description
1 polymer ?
#
loop_
_entity_poly.entity_id
_entity_poly.type
_entity_poly.pdbx_seq_one_letter_code
_entity_poly.pdbx_strand_id
1 'polypeptide(L)'
;MILKIIRDRKSIMNTFFRKDRSRGTKLAGLILCMSLLCVLFSQCVSVVHADDWEIEEGNTQNTQLTSELIGYKDGFSATLYDNSNGLPTSEANDIVQSDDGFLWIGSYAGLVRYDGNTFERMDSTSGITSVKCLHNDSKGRLWIGTNENGVFLMKDDYLRQWKPADGLGSASVRAITEDKEGRIYIGTTGGLTVLDQDFNATLMDDPGLDKAFIQALYPGKDGKIYGITNAGDGFVLENGKVCNFLSHENNSIGNITALYPDPEKPGYIYCETDTGIMLHNEIENTDNSYELVDLGPLYQVLSINYINNRLWFCCRNGIGIMDNGTVHVLENVPMNNSICKVTNDYEGNLWFASTRQGVMKICPNQFSDINAKYNLETGVVNSTCILDDQLFIATDTGLIVLNSDGSLAETIPVYKAAFADGTLYSDLPVNLLNIFHNVRIRSIMKDSKDRLWFSCWRMLGAVCYDHGEVTIYSDEDGLYSNNTRRVVERDDGSYIVAVTGGVNVIKDGKVIAGYNEENGITNTETLSVETGKNGDILLGSDGGGIFILSQDGTARHIGAAEGLTSEAVMRIKYDELHDVYWVVTGNSLAWLSSDYELHTVSTFPYSNNFDIYRNKDDMMWILSSNGIYVASATSLLNGKAINPMYYGISNGLPCIATANSYSHLTEEGDLYIAGSTGVARVNINTPYVNISNLKASVPFIDADEKRIYPDADGGFTIDSSVRKIVIHPHVFNYSLMDPQVTYRLKGFDNRFITVKRSELGPITYTNLSGGDYSFVIQMIDQMGGGNKVMSIRITKTKSFTENIWFYIVFGLGMLGMIIAGVNSYVRYTVARLEKKHREESEKERIKSELDTASGIQQSLLPHQFPPYPDRNEFNIYALMNPAREVGGDFYDYFLIDDDHLCLVIADVSGKGIPAALFMMMSKIIVQSYANTGISPAEILSNANETLSDNNPIEMFVTVWLGILEISTGKLTAANAGHEYPYIMKNGQFSMLKDKHGFVIGGMKGVRYKEYEVQLEPGDRIFVYTDGVPEATNAQNAMFQNDNLLKALNKDPEASPEQILANVNEAVNDFVKDAEQFDDLTMLCLEYKGKQ
;
A
#
# COMPACT_ATOMS: atom_id res chain seq x y z
N MET A 1 16.89 -67.84 -16.48
CA MET A 1 18.18 -67.88 -15.76
C MET A 1 18.18 -67.07 -14.45
N ILE A 2 17.41 -65.98 -14.35
CA ILE A 2 17.24 -65.20 -13.10
C ILE A 2 16.35 -65.91 -12.04
N LEU A 3 15.45 -66.81 -12.45
CA LEU A 3 14.65 -67.65 -11.53
C LEU A 3 15.42 -68.85 -10.92
N LYS A 4 16.68 -69.11 -11.34
CA LYS A 4 17.54 -70.18 -10.78
C LYS A 4 18.54 -69.64 -9.75
N ILE A 5 18.69 -68.32 -9.63
CA ILE A 5 19.57 -67.65 -8.65
C ILE A 5 18.82 -67.28 -7.36
N ILE A 6 17.48 -67.25 -7.41
CA ILE A 6 16.61 -66.97 -6.25
C ILE A 6 16.41 -68.22 -5.35
N ARG A 7 16.70 -69.43 -5.86
CA ARG A 7 16.44 -70.69 -5.13
C ARG A 7 17.61 -71.16 -4.26
N ASP A 8 18.85 -70.71 -4.52
CA ASP A 8 20.06 -71.12 -3.80
C ASP A 8 20.55 -70.16 -2.69
N ARG A 9 19.76 -69.12 -2.35
CA ARG A 9 20.03 -68.28 -1.17
C ARG A 9 19.12 -68.53 0.03
N LYS A 10 18.28 -69.58 -0.01
CA LYS A 10 17.45 -70.01 1.12
C LYS A 10 18.19 -70.92 2.12
N SER A 11 19.37 -71.44 1.77
CA SER A 11 20.16 -72.36 2.62
C SER A 11 21.28 -71.68 3.42
N ILE A 12 21.62 -70.41 3.15
CA ILE A 12 22.66 -69.67 3.90
C ILE A 12 22.03 -68.73 4.95
N MET A 13 20.75 -68.39 4.80
CA MET A 13 20.04 -67.49 5.73
C MET A 13 19.53 -68.19 7.01
N ASN A 14 19.38 -69.52 7.00
CA ASN A 14 18.90 -70.28 8.17
C ASN A 14 20.01 -70.69 9.16
N THR A 15 21.28 -70.42 8.85
CA THR A 15 22.42 -70.72 9.74
C THR A 15 22.96 -69.49 10.47
N PHE A 16 22.52 -68.27 10.10
CA PHE A 16 23.02 -67.01 10.68
C PHE A 16 22.10 -66.38 11.74
N PHE A 17 20.83 -66.80 11.86
CA PHE A 17 19.86 -66.24 12.81
C PHE A 17 19.54 -67.17 13.99
N ARG A 18 20.58 -67.63 14.68
CA ARG A 18 20.43 -68.31 15.99
C ARG A 18 21.45 -67.82 17.03
N LYS A 19 21.60 -66.50 17.15
CA LYS A 19 22.01 -65.76 18.37
C LYS A 19 21.91 -64.26 18.08
N ASP A 20 21.60 -63.48 19.10
CA ASP A 20 21.40 -62.01 19.12
C ASP A 20 20.12 -61.43 18.51
N ARG A 21 19.11 -61.35 19.38
CA ARG A 21 17.81 -60.67 19.18
C ARG A 21 17.86 -59.14 19.34
N SER A 22 19.04 -58.50 19.42
CA SER A 22 19.16 -57.06 19.76
C SER A 22 19.59 -56.13 18.61
N ARG A 23 19.87 -56.65 17.40
CA ARG A 23 20.27 -55.83 16.24
C ARG A 23 19.23 -55.68 15.13
N GLY A 24 18.16 -56.49 15.13
CA GLY A 24 17.06 -56.38 14.16
C GLY A 24 16.14 -55.17 14.38
N THR A 25 16.12 -54.59 15.58
CA THR A 25 15.27 -53.45 15.94
C THR A 25 15.83 -52.10 15.48
N LYS A 26 17.15 -51.96 15.31
CA LYS A 26 17.77 -50.70 14.83
C LYS A 26 17.75 -50.56 13.30
N LEU A 27 17.76 -51.67 12.55
CA LEU A 27 17.65 -51.62 11.08
C LEU A 27 16.17 -51.54 10.62
N ALA A 28 15.25 -52.16 11.36
CA ALA A 28 13.82 -51.96 11.17
C ALA A 28 13.40 -50.52 11.53
N GLY A 29 13.98 -49.92 12.58
CA GLY A 29 13.75 -48.51 12.94
C GLY A 29 14.28 -47.50 11.90
N LEU A 30 15.41 -47.79 11.25
CA LEU A 30 15.96 -46.92 10.20
C LEU A 30 15.15 -46.97 8.89
N ILE A 31 14.59 -48.14 8.55
CA ILE A 31 13.69 -48.31 7.40
C ILE A 31 12.31 -47.75 7.72
N LEU A 32 11.80 -47.89 8.95
CA LEU A 32 10.54 -47.28 9.41
C LEU A 32 10.64 -45.75 9.42
N CYS A 33 11.78 -45.17 9.81
CA CYS A 33 12.02 -43.72 9.74
C CYS A 33 12.17 -43.19 8.31
N MET A 34 12.71 -43.97 7.36
CA MET A 34 12.72 -43.58 5.93
C MET A 34 11.37 -43.78 5.24
N SER A 35 10.52 -44.71 5.68
CA SER A 35 9.14 -44.83 5.18
C SER A 35 8.15 -43.86 5.83
N LEU A 36 8.40 -43.38 7.06
CA LEU A 36 7.59 -42.33 7.69
C LEU A 36 7.85 -40.93 7.10
N LEU A 37 8.99 -40.69 6.46
CA LEU A 37 9.27 -39.46 5.70
C LEU A 37 8.64 -39.45 4.30
N CYS A 38 8.12 -40.58 3.80
CA CYS A 38 7.38 -40.66 2.53
C CYS A 38 5.85 -40.75 2.70
N VAL A 39 5.33 -40.83 3.93
CA VAL A 39 3.87 -40.94 4.21
C VAL A 39 3.30 -39.68 4.89
N LEU A 40 4.15 -38.67 5.20
CA LEU A 40 3.70 -37.35 5.69
C LEU A 40 3.50 -36.31 4.56
N PHE A 41 3.33 -36.75 3.32
CA PHE A 41 2.92 -35.91 2.19
C PHE A 41 1.84 -36.62 1.35
N SER A 42 0.74 -37.04 1.98
CA SER A 42 -0.45 -37.47 1.25
C SER A 42 -1.70 -37.43 2.14
N GLN A 43 -2.20 -36.23 2.44
CA GLN A 43 -3.62 -36.03 2.79
C GLN A 43 -4.08 -34.65 2.30
N CYS A 44 -4.78 -34.65 1.17
CA CYS A 44 -6.01 -33.88 0.91
C CYS A 44 -6.37 -34.08 -0.57
N VAL A 45 -7.10 -35.16 -0.86
CA VAL A 45 -7.97 -35.23 -2.03
C VAL A 45 -9.38 -35.10 -1.47
N SER A 46 -9.93 -33.90 -1.57
CA SER A 46 -11.37 -33.68 -1.55
C SER A 46 -11.77 -33.38 -2.98
N VAL A 47 -12.41 -34.36 -3.62
CA VAL A 47 -13.15 -34.16 -4.87
C VAL A 47 -14.38 -33.36 -4.50
N VAL A 48 -14.49 -32.13 -5.01
CA VAL A 48 -15.78 -31.46 -5.19
C VAL A 48 -16.00 -31.39 -6.69
N HIS A 49 -17.09 -32.02 -7.12
CA HIS A 49 -17.56 -32.00 -8.49
C HIS A 49 -17.96 -30.59 -8.91
N ALA A 50 -17.80 -30.38 -10.21
CA ALA A 50 -18.16 -29.18 -10.94
C ALA A 50 -19.65 -28.84 -10.78
N ASP A 51 -19.86 -27.54 -10.82
CA ASP A 51 -21.11 -26.82 -10.94
C ASP A 51 -22.03 -27.37 -12.04
N ASP A 52 -23.30 -27.50 -11.69
CA ASP A 52 -24.43 -27.36 -12.63
C ASP A 52 -25.38 -26.37 -11.96
N TRP A 53 -25.27 -25.08 -12.28
CA TRP A 53 -26.40 -24.15 -12.12
C TRP A 53 -26.55 -23.31 -13.36
N GLU A 54 -27.80 -23.34 -13.83
CA GLU A 54 -28.31 -22.76 -15.06
C GLU A 54 -28.17 -21.24 -15.09
N ILE A 55 -28.03 -20.77 -16.31
CA ILE A 55 -28.13 -19.37 -16.71
C ILE A 55 -29.58 -18.94 -16.45
N GLU A 56 -29.81 -18.15 -15.39
CA GLU A 56 -30.94 -17.24 -15.37
C GLU A 56 -30.53 -15.93 -16.04
N GLU A 57 -31.08 -15.71 -17.23
CA GLU A 57 -31.12 -14.41 -17.91
C GLU A 57 -31.90 -13.41 -17.04
N GLY A 58 -31.21 -12.82 -16.07
CA GLY A 58 -31.63 -11.64 -15.35
C GLY A 58 -31.44 -10.42 -16.24
N ASN A 59 -32.49 -10.04 -16.94
CA ASN A 59 -32.61 -8.86 -17.78
C ASN A 59 -32.41 -7.58 -16.94
N THR A 60 -31.16 -7.16 -16.71
CA THR A 60 -30.86 -5.87 -16.08
C THR A 60 -30.87 -4.79 -17.14
N GLN A 61 -31.88 -3.93 -17.03
CA GLN A 61 -32.01 -2.69 -17.77
C GLN A 61 -30.65 -1.98 -17.81
N ASN A 62 -30.15 -1.79 -19.03
CA ASN A 62 -29.24 -0.69 -19.32
C ASN A 62 -29.89 0.56 -18.73
N THR A 63 -29.37 1.05 -17.60
CA THR A 63 -29.39 2.48 -17.35
C THR A 63 -28.52 3.10 -18.44
N GLN A 64 -29.12 3.22 -19.64
CA GLN A 64 -28.78 4.31 -20.55
C GLN A 64 -28.60 5.53 -19.66
N LEU A 65 -27.55 6.32 -19.89
CA LEU A 65 -27.61 7.73 -19.51
C LEU A 65 -28.91 8.23 -20.09
N THR A 66 -29.90 8.30 -19.20
CA THR A 66 -31.26 8.64 -19.52
C THR A 66 -31.20 10.05 -20.06
N SER A 67 -32.23 10.39 -20.80
CA SER A 67 -32.48 11.64 -21.49
C SER A 67 -32.30 12.95 -20.68
N GLU A 68 -31.72 12.91 -19.49
CA GLU A 68 -31.79 13.85 -18.37
C GLU A 68 -30.80 15.02 -18.39
N LEU A 69 -29.70 14.95 -19.16
CA LEU A 69 -28.72 16.05 -19.28
C LEU A 69 -29.32 17.37 -19.79
N ILE A 70 -30.53 17.33 -20.34
CA ILE A 70 -31.20 18.43 -21.04
C ILE A 70 -32.42 18.94 -20.24
N GLY A 71 -32.86 18.18 -19.23
CA GLY A 71 -34.15 18.40 -18.57
C GLY A 71 -34.10 18.80 -17.10
N TYR A 72 -33.01 18.50 -16.37
CA TYR A 72 -32.90 18.86 -14.96
C TYR A 72 -31.47 19.30 -14.62
N LYS A 73 -31.36 20.44 -13.92
CA LYS A 73 -30.16 20.91 -13.22
C LYS A 73 -29.77 20.02 -12.02
N ASP A 74 -30.17 18.75 -12.02
CA ASP A 74 -29.91 17.77 -10.96
C ASP A 74 -29.12 16.59 -11.55
N GLY A 75 -28.27 15.96 -10.75
CA GLY A 75 -27.88 14.58 -11.03
C GLY A 75 -26.54 14.37 -11.75
N PHE A 76 -25.71 15.41 -11.95
CA PHE A 76 -24.36 15.24 -12.49
C PHE A 76 -23.33 16.10 -11.78
N SER A 77 -22.06 15.70 -11.85
CA SER A 77 -20.91 16.47 -11.41
C SER A 77 -19.96 16.67 -12.58
N ALA A 78 -19.49 17.90 -12.74
CA ALA A 78 -18.49 18.27 -13.72
C ALA A 78 -17.15 18.53 -13.03
N THR A 79 -16.11 17.78 -13.42
CA THR A 79 -14.74 17.96 -12.93
C THR A 79 -13.86 18.43 -14.08
N LEU A 80 -13.31 19.64 -13.98
CA LEU A 80 -12.31 20.15 -14.93
C LEU A 80 -10.92 19.70 -14.50
N TYR A 81 -10.13 19.16 -15.42
CA TYR A 81 -8.74 18.78 -15.24
C TYR A 81 -7.82 19.65 -16.11
N ASP A 82 -6.87 20.30 -15.47
CA ASP A 82 -5.85 21.17 -16.07
C ASP A 82 -4.52 21.06 -15.31
N ASN A 83 -3.58 21.97 -15.61
CA ASN A 83 -2.25 22.00 -15.00
C ASN A 83 -2.24 22.32 -13.49
N SER A 84 -3.37 22.70 -12.91
CA SER A 84 -3.50 22.98 -11.47
C SER A 84 -3.92 21.76 -10.65
N ASN A 85 -4.46 20.70 -11.28
CA ASN A 85 -5.09 19.59 -10.57
C ASN A 85 -4.82 18.21 -11.18
N GLY A 86 -3.70 18.05 -11.88
CA GLY A 86 -3.11 16.75 -12.20
C GLY A 86 -2.87 16.50 -13.68
N LEU A 87 -3.60 17.14 -14.59
CA LEU A 87 -3.32 17.05 -16.02
C LEU A 87 -1.99 17.78 -16.30
N PRO A 88 -0.98 17.18 -16.94
CA PRO A 88 0.35 17.80 -17.11
C PRO A 88 0.38 18.91 -18.19
N THR A 89 -0.79 19.43 -18.55
CA THR A 89 -1.01 20.45 -19.58
C THR A 89 -2.26 21.26 -19.26
N SER A 90 -2.34 22.50 -19.78
CA SER A 90 -3.51 23.38 -19.70
C SER A 90 -4.52 23.17 -20.83
N GLU A 91 -4.20 22.32 -21.81
CA GLU A 91 -4.99 22.16 -23.02
C GLU A 91 -5.04 20.72 -23.52
N ALA A 92 -6.14 20.37 -24.18
CA ALA A 92 -6.31 19.10 -24.85
C ALA A 92 -6.86 19.33 -26.26
N ASN A 93 -6.27 18.62 -27.23
CA ASN A 93 -6.65 18.66 -28.63
C ASN A 93 -7.63 17.54 -28.98
N ASP A 94 -7.50 16.39 -28.33
CA ASP A 94 -8.33 15.22 -28.59
C ASP A 94 -8.34 14.28 -27.38
N ILE A 95 -9.35 13.42 -27.30
CA ILE A 95 -9.51 12.43 -26.23
C ILE A 95 -10.23 11.18 -26.77
N VAL A 96 -9.72 10.00 -26.43
CA VAL A 96 -10.31 8.70 -26.80
C VAL A 96 -10.08 7.67 -25.70
N GLN A 97 -10.99 6.70 -25.55
CA GLN A 97 -10.75 5.53 -24.70
C GLN A 97 -10.24 4.34 -25.51
N SER A 98 -9.21 3.66 -25.01
CA SER A 98 -8.74 2.38 -25.55
C SER A 98 -9.49 1.20 -24.94
N ASP A 99 -9.50 0.07 -25.63
CA ASP A 99 -10.29 -1.13 -25.24
C ASP A 99 -9.88 -1.71 -23.87
N ASP A 100 -8.62 -1.51 -23.48
CA ASP A 100 -8.06 -1.89 -22.19
C ASP A 100 -8.53 -1.02 -21.02
N GLY A 101 -9.24 0.08 -21.29
CA GLY A 101 -9.91 0.94 -20.32
C GLY A 101 -9.31 2.33 -20.17
N PHE A 102 -8.08 2.59 -20.61
CA PHE A 102 -7.42 3.88 -20.42
C PHE A 102 -8.02 4.99 -21.29
N LEU A 103 -8.07 6.20 -20.75
CA LEU A 103 -8.30 7.41 -21.53
C LEU A 103 -6.96 7.96 -22.03
N TRP A 104 -6.91 8.27 -23.33
CA TRP A 104 -5.78 8.86 -24.00
C TRP A 104 -6.12 10.28 -24.41
N ILE A 105 -5.26 11.22 -24.06
CA ILE A 105 -5.44 12.65 -24.26
C ILE A 105 -4.28 13.16 -25.09
N GLY A 106 -4.60 13.74 -26.24
CA GLY A 106 -3.64 14.43 -27.09
C GLY A 106 -3.53 15.89 -26.68
N SER A 107 -2.30 16.38 -26.48
CA SER A 107 -2.04 17.80 -26.20
C SER A 107 -0.83 18.31 -26.99
N TYR A 108 -0.59 19.64 -26.98
CA TYR A 108 0.63 20.18 -27.56
C TYR A 108 1.88 19.72 -26.81
N ALA A 109 1.74 19.34 -25.53
CA ALA A 109 2.80 18.75 -24.73
C ALA A 109 3.06 17.26 -25.05
N GLY A 110 2.25 16.61 -25.87
CA GLY A 110 2.40 15.19 -26.24
C GLY A 110 1.19 14.34 -25.87
N LEU A 111 1.42 13.04 -25.67
CA LEU A 111 0.39 12.08 -25.33
C LEU A 111 0.31 11.87 -23.82
N VAL A 112 -0.90 11.93 -23.26
CA VAL A 112 -1.17 11.68 -21.85
C VAL A 112 -2.13 10.49 -21.73
N ARG A 113 -1.86 9.59 -20.81
CA ARG A 113 -2.70 8.45 -20.45
C ARG A 113 -3.34 8.67 -19.09
N TYR A 114 -4.58 8.25 -18.91
CA TYR A 114 -5.32 8.37 -17.66
C TYR A 114 -6.10 7.10 -17.32
N ASP A 115 -5.89 6.57 -16.12
CA ASP A 115 -6.45 5.30 -15.64
C ASP A 115 -7.66 5.48 -14.68
N GLY A 116 -8.14 6.72 -14.53
CA GLY A 116 -9.14 7.07 -13.53
C GLY A 116 -8.53 7.51 -12.20
N ASN A 117 -7.21 7.44 -12.03
CA ASN A 117 -6.48 7.91 -10.85
C ASN A 117 -5.40 8.94 -11.19
N THR A 118 -4.54 8.60 -12.14
CA THR A 118 -3.30 9.31 -12.41
C THR A 118 -3.15 9.66 -13.89
N PHE A 119 -2.77 10.90 -14.17
CA PHE A 119 -2.38 11.33 -15.51
C PHE A 119 -0.89 11.08 -15.71
N GLU A 120 -0.55 10.20 -16.65
CA GLU A 120 0.82 9.86 -17.01
C GLU A 120 1.13 10.42 -18.40
N ARG A 121 2.10 11.33 -18.49
CA ARG A 121 2.60 11.81 -19.77
C ARG A 121 3.62 10.82 -20.34
N MET A 122 3.39 10.37 -21.57
CA MET A 122 4.32 9.48 -22.28
C MET A 122 5.63 10.21 -22.59
N ASP A 123 6.74 9.47 -22.62
CA ASP A 123 8.05 10.06 -22.89
C ASP A 123 8.14 10.62 -24.32
N SER A 124 8.49 11.90 -24.41
CA SER A 124 8.77 12.61 -25.66
C SER A 124 9.91 12.01 -26.50
N THR A 125 10.82 11.23 -25.91
CA THR A 125 11.90 10.55 -26.66
C THR A 125 11.39 9.55 -27.69
N SER A 126 10.14 9.06 -27.53
CA SER A 126 9.43 8.24 -28.53
C SER A 126 9.15 8.97 -29.85
N GLY A 127 9.29 10.30 -29.89
CA GLY A 127 8.94 11.15 -31.03
C GLY A 127 7.46 11.58 -31.06
N ILE A 128 6.63 11.09 -30.13
CA ILE A 128 5.24 11.50 -29.97
C ILE A 128 5.20 12.85 -29.24
N THR A 129 5.36 13.92 -30.00
CA THR A 129 5.29 15.30 -29.52
C THR A 129 4.13 16.02 -30.19
N SER A 130 3.45 16.91 -29.47
CA SER A 130 2.40 17.76 -30.06
C SER A 130 1.31 16.97 -30.79
N VAL A 131 0.54 16.22 -30.01
CA VAL A 131 -0.53 15.35 -30.51
C VAL A 131 -1.76 16.19 -30.86
N LYS A 132 -2.25 16.05 -32.09
CA LYS A 132 -3.39 16.80 -32.62
C LYS A 132 -4.68 15.98 -32.66
N CYS A 133 -4.60 14.70 -33.01
CA CYS A 133 -5.76 13.82 -33.09
C CYS A 133 -5.38 12.39 -32.70
N LEU A 134 -6.38 11.66 -32.23
CA LEU A 134 -6.29 10.27 -31.78
C LEU A 134 -7.40 9.44 -32.42
N HIS A 135 -7.10 8.18 -32.70
CA HIS A 135 -8.09 7.23 -33.20
C HIS A 135 -7.79 5.83 -32.68
N ASN A 136 -8.76 5.20 -32.01
CA ASN A 136 -8.69 3.78 -31.66
C ASN A 136 -9.37 2.99 -32.78
N ASP A 137 -8.63 2.12 -33.43
CA ASP A 137 -9.18 1.33 -34.53
C ASP A 137 -9.91 0.07 -34.05
N SER A 138 -10.60 -0.61 -34.97
CA SER A 138 -11.38 -1.83 -34.74
C SER A 138 -10.58 -3.01 -34.19
N LYS A 139 -9.24 -2.94 -34.19
CA LYS A 139 -8.31 -3.96 -33.67
C LYS A 139 -7.69 -3.55 -32.33
N GLY A 140 -8.18 -2.48 -31.71
CA GLY A 140 -7.73 -1.97 -30.42
C GLY A 140 -6.35 -1.33 -30.47
N ARG A 141 -5.98 -0.72 -31.61
CA ARG A 141 -4.69 -0.05 -31.77
C ARG A 141 -4.88 1.47 -31.76
N LEU A 142 -3.98 2.16 -31.06
CA LEU A 142 -4.04 3.61 -30.96
C LEU A 142 -3.23 4.27 -32.08
N TRP A 143 -3.92 5.00 -32.94
CA TRP A 143 -3.34 5.89 -33.94
C TRP A 143 -3.21 7.30 -33.38
N ILE A 144 -2.03 7.89 -33.55
CA ILE A 144 -1.65 9.17 -32.97
C ILE A 144 -1.17 10.10 -34.07
N GLY A 145 -1.97 11.11 -34.39
CA GLY A 145 -1.62 12.16 -35.33
C GLY A 145 -0.90 13.31 -34.64
N THR A 146 0.26 13.70 -35.14
CA THR A 146 1.06 14.80 -34.57
C THR A 146 1.10 16.02 -35.48
N ASN A 147 1.40 17.19 -34.92
CA ASN A 147 1.53 18.43 -35.71
C ASN A 147 2.75 18.46 -36.63
N GLU A 148 3.81 17.71 -36.30
CA GLU A 148 5.14 17.86 -36.94
C GLU A 148 5.87 16.54 -37.25
N ASN A 149 5.46 15.42 -36.65
CA ASN A 149 6.18 14.14 -36.72
C ASN A 149 5.38 13.04 -37.44
N GLY A 150 4.38 13.40 -38.22
CA GLY A 150 3.54 12.43 -38.94
C GLY A 150 2.59 11.68 -38.01
N VAL A 151 2.37 10.41 -38.34
CA VAL A 151 1.42 9.53 -37.65
C VAL A 151 2.15 8.36 -37.00
N PHE A 152 1.70 7.98 -35.81
CA PHE A 152 2.18 6.82 -35.10
C PHE A 152 1.06 5.80 -34.89
N LEU A 153 1.41 4.52 -34.98
CA LEU A 153 0.60 3.40 -34.53
C LEU A 153 1.24 2.83 -33.27
N MET A 154 0.47 2.76 -32.19
CA MET A 154 0.90 2.24 -30.90
C MET A 154 0.02 1.08 -30.47
N LYS A 155 0.66 -0.03 -30.09
CA LYS A 155 0.05 -1.17 -29.40
C LYS A 155 1.10 -1.77 -28.47
N ASP A 156 0.83 -1.82 -27.17
CA ASP A 156 1.81 -2.26 -26.17
C ASP A 156 3.12 -1.44 -26.29
N ASP A 157 4.28 -2.09 -26.32
CA ASP A 157 5.58 -1.45 -26.62
C ASP A 157 5.87 -1.28 -28.13
N TYR A 158 4.99 -1.77 -29.00
CA TYR A 158 5.15 -1.64 -30.45
C TYR A 158 4.74 -0.23 -30.90
N LEU A 159 5.72 0.49 -31.46
CA LEU A 159 5.54 1.80 -32.05
C LEU A 159 6.03 1.80 -33.50
N ARG A 160 5.14 2.16 -34.44
CA ARG A 160 5.51 2.38 -35.86
C ARG A 160 5.12 3.78 -36.27
N GLN A 161 5.98 4.44 -37.05
CA GLN A 161 5.81 5.82 -37.51
C GLN A 161 5.75 5.86 -39.04
N TRP A 162 4.92 6.75 -39.60
CA TRP A 162 4.96 7.14 -41.01
C TRP A 162 5.17 8.64 -41.14
N LYS A 163 6.10 9.01 -42.03
CA LYS A 163 6.48 10.39 -42.37
C LYS A 163 6.21 10.66 -43.86
N PRO A 164 6.40 11.90 -44.34
CA PRO A 164 6.30 12.19 -45.77
C PRO A 164 7.18 11.32 -46.67
N ALA A 165 8.35 10.90 -46.18
CA ALA A 165 9.24 9.98 -46.89
C ALA A 165 8.63 8.58 -47.12
N ASP A 166 7.62 8.20 -46.33
CA ASP A 166 6.97 6.88 -46.36
C ASP A 166 5.67 6.89 -47.18
N GLY A 167 5.31 8.01 -47.82
CA GLY A 167 4.09 8.15 -48.62
C GLY A 167 2.99 9.02 -48.01
N LEU A 168 3.25 9.64 -46.84
CA LEU A 168 2.33 10.58 -46.21
C LEU A 168 2.33 11.96 -46.93
N GLY A 169 1.17 12.58 -47.13
CA GLY A 169 1.08 13.88 -47.81
C GLY A 169 1.81 15.04 -47.09
N SER A 170 1.80 15.04 -45.76
CA SER A 170 2.50 16.00 -44.91
C SER A 170 2.75 15.40 -43.53
N ALA A 171 3.78 15.88 -42.82
CA ALA A 171 4.04 15.46 -41.43
C ALA A 171 3.02 16.05 -40.44
N SER A 172 2.23 17.04 -40.87
CA SER A 172 1.20 17.65 -40.03
C SER A 172 -0.13 16.94 -40.24
N VAL A 173 -0.47 16.07 -39.28
CA VAL A 173 -1.68 15.23 -39.29
C VAL A 173 -2.81 15.96 -38.57
N ARG A 174 -4.01 15.89 -39.14
CA ARG A 174 -5.19 16.63 -38.68
C ARG A 174 -6.37 15.74 -38.33
N ALA A 175 -6.54 14.62 -39.03
CA ALA A 175 -7.62 13.68 -38.81
C ALA A 175 -7.19 12.26 -39.16
N ILE A 176 -7.74 11.28 -38.44
CA ILE A 176 -7.52 9.85 -38.68
C ILE A 176 -8.88 9.15 -38.56
N THR A 177 -9.18 8.25 -39.49
CA THR A 177 -10.37 7.39 -39.40
C THR A 177 -10.12 6.05 -40.08
N GLU A 178 -10.97 5.07 -39.81
CA GLU A 178 -10.94 3.72 -40.36
C GLU A 178 -12.24 3.46 -41.15
N ASP A 179 -12.15 2.79 -42.30
CA ASP A 179 -13.33 2.29 -43.01
C ASP A 179 -13.73 0.86 -42.61
N LYS A 180 -14.86 0.39 -43.12
CA LYS A 180 -15.39 -0.96 -42.82
C LYS A 180 -14.46 -2.09 -43.27
N GLU A 181 -13.53 -1.84 -44.19
CA GLU A 181 -12.53 -2.81 -44.65
C GLU A 181 -11.22 -2.77 -43.82
N GLY A 182 -11.12 -1.89 -42.82
CA GLY A 182 -9.94 -1.73 -41.97
C GLY A 182 -8.80 -0.93 -42.62
N ARG A 183 -9.09 -0.15 -43.67
CA ARG A 183 -8.13 0.81 -44.25
C ARG A 183 -8.15 2.08 -43.42
N ILE A 184 -6.96 2.67 -43.22
CA ILE A 184 -6.80 3.86 -42.39
C ILE A 184 -6.62 5.08 -43.28
N TYR A 185 -7.45 6.10 -43.09
CA TYR A 185 -7.40 7.36 -43.81
C TYR A 185 -6.81 8.43 -42.92
N ILE A 186 -5.81 9.13 -43.44
CA ILE A 186 -5.02 10.10 -42.71
C ILE A 186 -5.08 11.43 -43.43
N GLY A 187 -5.84 12.35 -42.85
CA GLY A 187 -5.96 13.73 -43.31
C GLY A 187 -4.75 14.54 -42.86
N THR A 188 -4.04 15.14 -43.81
CA THR A 188 -2.86 15.97 -43.53
C THR A 188 -3.02 17.36 -44.12
N THR A 189 -2.09 18.27 -43.81
CA THR A 189 -2.04 19.59 -44.48
C THR A 189 -1.60 19.52 -45.95
N GLY A 190 -1.25 18.34 -46.46
CA GLY A 190 -0.76 18.11 -47.82
C GLY A 190 -1.51 17.00 -48.55
N GLY A 191 -2.80 16.83 -48.26
CA GLY A 191 -3.67 15.84 -48.89
C GLY A 191 -4.08 14.69 -47.96
N LEU A 192 -4.84 13.75 -48.53
CA LEU A 192 -5.36 12.56 -47.86
C LEU A 192 -4.51 11.34 -48.19
N THR A 193 -3.98 10.66 -47.18
CA THR A 193 -3.20 9.41 -47.34
C THR A 193 -4.03 8.21 -46.90
N VAL A 194 -3.98 7.11 -47.66
CA VAL A 194 -4.64 5.85 -47.31
C VAL A 194 -3.58 4.80 -46.99
N LEU A 195 -3.74 4.10 -45.86
CA LEU A 195 -2.98 2.92 -45.52
C LEU A 195 -3.86 1.69 -45.77
N ASP A 196 -3.36 0.77 -46.59
CA ASP A 196 -3.99 -0.53 -46.79
C ASP A 196 -3.85 -1.45 -45.55
N GLN A 197 -4.39 -2.66 -45.64
CA GLN A 197 -4.33 -3.64 -44.55
C GLN A 197 -2.91 -4.10 -44.20
N ASP A 198 -1.95 -3.93 -45.12
CA ASP A 198 -0.52 -4.22 -44.96
C ASP A 198 0.28 -2.98 -44.48
N PHE A 199 -0.41 -1.87 -44.25
CA PHE A 199 0.11 -0.55 -43.89
C PHE A 199 1.06 0.09 -44.92
N ASN A 200 0.83 -0.17 -46.21
CA ASN A 200 1.45 0.61 -47.27
C ASN A 200 0.70 1.93 -47.42
N ALA A 201 1.41 3.05 -47.26
CA ALA A 201 0.83 4.38 -47.37
C ALA A 201 0.84 4.85 -48.84
N THR A 202 -0.33 5.28 -49.33
CA THR A 202 -0.50 5.85 -50.66
C THR A 202 -1.22 7.20 -50.55
N LEU A 203 -0.62 8.25 -51.10
CA LEU A 203 -1.28 9.55 -51.24
C LEU A 203 -2.41 9.43 -52.27
N MET A 204 -3.60 9.88 -51.91
CA MET A 204 -4.76 9.80 -52.79
C MET A 204 -4.59 10.72 -54.01
N ASP A 205 -4.68 10.12 -55.20
CA ASP A 205 -4.63 10.82 -56.48
C ASP A 205 -6.04 11.23 -56.90
N ASP A 206 -6.53 12.33 -56.32
CA ASP A 206 -7.79 12.97 -56.68
C ASP A 206 -7.59 14.48 -56.87
N PRO A 207 -8.03 15.08 -57.99
CA PRO A 207 -7.84 16.51 -58.26
C PRO A 207 -8.40 17.46 -57.20
N GLY A 208 -9.46 17.06 -56.48
CA GLY A 208 -10.07 17.86 -55.41
C GLY A 208 -9.33 17.75 -54.07
N LEU A 209 -8.49 16.73 -53.89
CA LEU A 209 -7.77 16.46 -52.65
C LEU A 209 -6.23 16.56 -52.77
N ASP A 210 -5.68 16.67 -53.99
CA ASP A 210 -4.24 16.83 -54.21
C ASP A 210 -3.74 18.08 -53.48
N LYS A 211 -2.84 17.87 -52.50
CA LYS A 211 -2.28 18.90 -51.61
C LYS A 211 -3.32 19.72 -50.83
N ALA A 212 -4.58 19.30 -50.79
CA ALA A 212 -5.59 19.94 -49.98
C ALA A 212 -5.27 19.78 -48.49
N PHE A 213 -5.49 20.84 -47.70
CA PHE A 213 -5.44 20.71 -46.25
C PHE A 213 -6.72 20.00 -45.81
N ILE A 214 -6.61 18.75 -45.37
CA ILE A 214 -7.72 17.99 -44.81
C ILE A 214 -7.91 18.38 -43.35
N GLN A 215 -9.08 18.91 -42.99
CA GLN A 215 -9.38 19.42 -41.65
C GLN A 215 -9.96 18.33 -40.74
N ALA A 216 -10.97 17.60 -41.21
CA ALA A 216 -11.63 16.54 -40.44
C ALA A 216 -12.11 15.40 -41.34
N LEU A 217 -12.25 14.21 -40.75
CA LEU A 217 -12.75 12.98 -41.38
C LEU A 217 -13.72 12.31 -40.40
N TYR A 218 -14.87 11.86 -40.89
CA TYR A 218 -15.93 11.25 -40.10
C TYR A 218 -16.46 9.99 -40.80
N PRO A 219 -16.47 8.82 -40.11
CA PRO A 219 -17.08 7.63 -40.65
C PRO A 219 -18.60 7.73 -40.53
N GLY A 220 -19.31 7.54 -41.65
CA GLY A 220 -20.77 7.41 -41.69
C GLY A 220 -21.23 5.99 -41.38
N LYS A 221 -22.43 5.81 -40.81
CA LYS A 221 -23.01 4.47 -40.57
C LYS A 221 -23.30 3.72 -41.88
N ASP A 222 -23.52 4.46 -42.96
CA ASP A 222 -23.63 3.93 -44.32
C ASP A 222 -22.34 3.25 -44.82
N GLY A 223 -21.20 3.52 -44.18
CA GLY A 223 -19.89 2.97 -44.54
C GLY A 223 -19.07 3.89 -45.43
N LYS A 224 -19.55 5.10 -45.69
CA LYS A 224 -18.80 6.14 -46.38
C LYS A 224 -17.98 6.95 -45.37
N ILE A 225 -16.93 7.60 -45.84
CA ILE A 225 -16.17 8.57 -45.03
C ILE A 225 -16.47 9.96 -45.56
N TYR A 226 -16.90 10.84 -44.66
CA TYR A 226 -17.19 12.23 -44.94
C TYR A 226 -16.02 13.07 -44.48
N GLY A 227 -15.58 14.01 -45.29
CA GLY A 227 -14.45 14.86 -44.98
C GLY A 227 -14.69 16.31 -45.34
N ILE A 228 -13.85 17.17 -44.78
CA ILE A 228 -13.87 18.60 -45.00
C ILE A 228 -12.44 19.11 -45.18
N THR A 229 -12.25 19.99 -46.15
CA THR A 229 -10.99 20.69 -46.39
C THR A 229 -10.98 22.03 -45.63
N ASN A 230 -9.81 22.53 -45.26
CA ASN A 230 -9.68 23.85 -44.65
C ASN A 230 -10.07 25.00 -45.61
N ALA A 231 -10.22 24.72 -46.92
CA ALA A 231 -10.74 25.67 -47.89
C ALA A 231 -12.28 25.77 -47.85
N GLY A 232 -12.95 24.85 -47.15
CA GLY A 232 -14.40 24.83 -46.98
C GLY A 232 -15.13 23.88 -47.91
N ASP A 233 -14.42 22.96 -48.58
CA ASP A 233 -15.03 21.92 -49.42
C ASP A 233 -15.39 20.68 -48.60
N GLY A 234 -16.59 20.15 -48.79
CA GLY A 234 -16.99 18.84 -48.28
C GLY A 234 -16.71 17.74 -49.30
N PHE A 235 -16.37 16.52 -48.85
CA PHE A 235 -16.19 15.38 -49.76
C PHE A 235 -16.66 14.07 -49.12
N VAL A 236 -16.97 13.09 -49.97
CA VAL A 236 -17.39 11.74 -49.55
C VAL A 236 -16.54 10.70 -50.24
N LEU A 237 -16.05 9.75 -49.45
CA LEU A 237 -15.30 8.59 -49.90
C LEU A 237 -16.14 7.32 -49.78
N GLU A 238 -16.10 6.50 -50.83
CA GLU A 238 -16.69 5.18 -50.85
C GLU A 238 -15.73 4.21 -51.53
N ASN A 239 -15.45 3.06 -50.90
CA ASN A 239 -14.51 2.05 -51.40
C ASN A 239 -13.11 2.59 -51.75
N GLY A 240 -12.63 3.63 -51.07
CA GLY A 240 -11.31 4.23 -51.29
C GLY A 240 -11.23 5.21 -52.47
N LYS A 241 -12.37 5.68 -52.98
CA LYS A 241 -12.44 6.72 -54.02
C LYS A 241 -13.35 7.86 -53.59
N VAL A 242 -13.05 9.07 -54.03
CA VAL A 242 -13.96 10.22 -53.89
C VAL A 242 -15.17 9.98 -54.79
N CYS A 243 -16.36 9.91 -54.20
CA CYS A 243 -17.61 9.69 -54.93
C CYS A 243 -18.47 10.95 -55.01
N ASN A 244 -18.29 11.90 -54.08
CA ASN A 244 -18.99 13.19 -54.09
C ASN A 244 -18.07 14.28 -53.55
N PHE A 245 -18.19 15.49 -54.11
CA PHE A 245 -17.40 16.65 -53.75
C PHE A 245 -18.27 17.91 -53.78
N LEU A 246 -18.48 18.50 -52.62
CA LEU A 246 -19.25 19.71 -52.40
C LEU A 246 -18.31 20.90 -52.33
N SER A 247 -17.98 21.47 -53.50
CA SER A 247 -17.04 22.59 -53.57
C SER A 247 -17.68 23.89 -53.11
N HIS A 248 -16.96 24.66 -52.29
CA HIS A 248 -17.38 25.98 -51.83
C HIS A 248 -17.63 26.99 -52.97
N GLU A 249 -16.96 26.84 -54.11
CA GLU A 249 -17.14 27.72 -55.28
C GLU A 249 -18.43 27.45 -56.05
N ASN A 250 -18.97 26.23 -55.95
CA ASN A 250 -20.07 25.74 -56.79
C ASN A 250 -21.30 25.29 -56.00
N ASN A 251 -21.26 25.39 -54.67
CA ASN A 251 -22.39 25.11 -53.81
C ASN A 251 -23.14 26.41 -53.46
N SER A 252 -24.39 26.30 -53.02
CA SER A 252 -25.23 27.44 -52.63
C SER A 252 -25.18 27.77 -51.13
N ILE A 253 -24.44 26.99 -50.36
CA ILE A 253 -24.37 27.08 -48.90
C ILE A 253 -23.11 27.83 -48.40
N GLY A 254 -22.13 28.08 -49.28
CA GLY A 254 -20.87 28.76 -48.97
C GLY A 254 -19.77 27.84 -48.46
N ASN A 255 -18.78 28.42 -47.77
CA ASN A 255 -17.67 27.68 -47.18
C ASN A 255 -18.18 26.89 -45.97
N ILE A 256 -17.87 25.60 -45.93
CA ILE A 256 -18.19 24.76 -44.79
C ILE A 256 -17.08 24.89 -43.74
N THR A 257 -17.42 25.13 -42.47
CA THR A 257 -16.45 25.22 -41.35
C THR A 257 -16.48 23.99 -40.45
N ALA A 258 -17.62 23.32 -40.37
CA ALA A 258 -17.82 22.05 -39.67
C ALA A 258 -18.78 21.17 -40.48
N LEU A 259 -18.56 19.85 -40.43
CA LEU A 259 -19.39 18.86 -41.12
C LEU A 259 -19.48 17.61 -40.25
N TYR A 260 -20.65 16.96 -40.24
CA TYR A 260 -20.83 15.64 -39.63
C TYR A 260 -21.94 14.86 -40.34
N PRO A 261 -21.73 13.59 -40.70
CA PRO A 261 -22.78 12.76 -41.30
C PRO A 261 -23.90 12.48 -40.30
N ASP A 262 -25.15 12.58 -40.75
CA ASP A 262 -26.31 12.26 -39.93
C ASP A 262 -26.25 10.76 -39.54
N PRO A 263 -26.27 10.45 -38.23
CA PRO A 263 -26.15 9.09 -37.73
C PRO A 263 -27.42 8.24 -37.90
N GLU A 264 -28.54 8.84 -38.28
CA GLU A 264 -29.85 8.20 -38.44
C GLU A 264 -30.36 8.27 -39.89
N LYS A 265 -29.93 9.27 -40.67
CA LYS A 265 -30.30 9.45 -42.09
C LYS A 265 -29.07 9.38 -43.01
N PRO A 266 -28.78 8.21 -43.61
CA PRO A 266 -27.72 8.07 -44.61
C PRO A 266 -27.80 9.13 -45.71
N GLY A 267 -26.66 9.70 -46.11
CA GLY A 267 -26.59 10.76 -47.13
C GLY A 267 -26.86 12.18 -46.61
N TYR A 268 -27.45 12.34 -45.42
CA TYR A 268 -27.64 13.64 -44.79
C TYR A 268 -26.41 14.05 -43.97
N ILE A 269 -26.18 15.34 -43.87
CA ILE A 269 -25.11 15.95 -43.11
C ILE A 269 -25.64 17.13 -42.28
N TYR A 270 -25.00 17.33 -41.15
CA TYR A 270 -25.01 18.55 -40.38
C TYR A 270 -23.79 19.36 -40.78
N CYS A 271 -23.95 20.60 -41.24
CA CYS A 271 -22.83 21.46 -41.58
C CYS A 271 -23.00 22.91 -41.10
N GLU A 272 -21.90 23.52 -40.66
CA GLU A 272 -21.84 24.95 -40.34
C GLU A 272 -21.20 25.70 -41.51
N THR A 273 -21.74 26.85 -41.86
CA THR A 273 -21.18 27.76 -42.87
C THR A 273 -20.22 28.77 -42.24
N ASP A 274 -19.38 29.43 -43.04
CA ASP A 274 -18.52 30.54 -42.59
C ASP A 274 -19.29 31.76 -42.05
N THR A 275 -20.58 31.88 -42.35
CA THR A 275 -21.50 32.86 -41.76
C THR A 275 -22.03 32.44 -40.38
N GLY A 276 -21.69 31.24 -39.90
CA GLY A 276 -22.11 30.69 -38.61
C GLY A 276 -23.51 30.08 -38.63
N ILE A 277 -24.07 29.80 -39.81
CA ILE A 277 -25.38 29.19 -39.96
C ILE A 277 -25.21 27.68 -39.95
N MET A 278 -25.97 27.00 -39.09
CA MET A 278 -26.00 25.54 -39.03
C MET A 278 -27.13 24.99 -39.90
N LEU A 279 -26.79 24.05 -40.76
CA LEU A 279 -27.66 23.45 -41.77
C LEU A 279 -27.74 21.94 -41.57
N HIS A 280 -28.91 21.38 -41.86
CA HIS A 280 -29.14 19.94 -41.98
C HIS A 280 -29.70 19.64 -43.37
N ASN A 281 -28.97 18.85 -44.17
CA ASN A 281 -29.33 18.60 -45.57
C ASN A 281 -28.69 17.34 -46.15
N GLU A 282 -29.22 16.84 -47.27
CA GLU A 282 -28.58 15.82 -48.09
C GLU A 282 -27.32 16.38 -48.76
N ILE A 283 -26.21 15.64 -48.71
CA ILE A 283 -24.92 16.09 -49.24
C ILE A 283 -24.92 16.26 -50.77
N GLU A 284 -25.84 15.60 -51.46
CA GLU A 284 -26.03 15.68 -52.92
C GLU A 284 -27.03 16.78 -53.33
N ASN A 285 -27.65 17.50 -52.38
CA ASN A 285 -28.70 18.45 -52.68
C ASN A 285 -28.17 19.70 -53.42
N THR A 286 -28.61 19.85 -54.67
CA THR A 286 -28.29 21.00 -55.54
C THR A 286 -29.41 22.06 -55.60
N ASP A 287 -30.55 21.82 -54.96
CA ASP A 287 -31.80 22.58 -55.15
C ASP A 287 -31.98 23.73 -54.15
N ASN A 288 -30.92 24.10 -53.40
CA ASN A 288 -30.89 25.19 -52.41
C ASN A 288 -31.92 25.08 -51.27
N SER A 289 -32.55 23.91 -51.08
CA SER A 289 -33.45 23.65 -49.95
C SER A 289 -32.62 23.12 -48.78
N TYR A 290 -32.66 23.77 -47.62
CA TYR A 290 -31.94 23.32 -46.42
C TYR A 290 -32.79 23.55 -45.17
N GLU A 291 -32.60 22.68 -44.17
CA GLU A 291 -33.20 22.86 -42.84
C GLU A 291 -32.21 23.63 -41.95
N LEU A 292 -32.69 24.71 -41.32
CA LEU A 292 -31.89 25.47 -40.36
C LEU A 292 -31.90 24.77 -39.01
N VAL A 293 -30.73 24.63 -38.41
CA VAL A 293 -30.58 24.15 -37.02
C VAL A 293 -30.27 25.34 -36.14
N ASP A 294 -31.14 25.65 -35.19
CA ASP A 294 -30.91 26.74 -34.23
C ASP A 294 -29.95 26.26 -33.13
N LEU A 295 -28.78 26.90 -33.02
CA LEU A 295 -27.78 26.65 -31.98
C LEU A 295 -27.93 27.57 -30.76
N GLY A 296 -28.94 28.44 -30.75
CA GLY A 296 -29.13 29.45 -29.71
C GLY A 296 -27.95 30.42 -29.63
N PRO A 297 -27.33 30.62 -28.45
CA PRO A 297 -26.20 31.54 -28.27
C PRO A 297 -24.84 30.93 -28.66
N LEU A 298 -24.79 29.67 -29.10
CA LEU A 298 -23.53 29.01 -29.47
C LEU A 298 -23.05 29.48 -30.84
N TYR A 299 -21.74 29.60 -31.02
CA TYR A 299 -21.13 29.96 -32.30
C TYR A 299 -19.80 29.25 -32.54
N GLN A 300 -19.44 29.07 -33.82
CA GLN A 300 -18.21 28.40 -34.27
C GLN A 300 -18.12 26.97 -33.74
N VAL A 301 -18.78 26.06 -34.46
CA VAL A 301 -18.74 24.63 -34.17
C VAL A 301 -17.34 24.11 -34.51
N LEU A 302 -16.64 23.56 -33.52
CA LEU A 302 -15.31 22.98 -33.69
C LEU A 302 -15.37 21.48 -33.95
N SER A 303 -16.36 20.78 -33.38
CA SER A 303 -16.64 19.38 -33.68
C SER A 303 -18.08 19.03 -33.39
N ILE A 304 -18.62 18.06 -34.13
CA ILE A 304 -19.89 17.41 -33.84
C ILE A 304 -19.60 15.93 -33.59
N ASN A 305 -20.22 15.32 -32.58
CA ASN A 305 -20.04 13.91 -32.29
C ASN A 305 -21.39 13.29 -31.89
N TYR A 306 -21.63 12.05 -32.31
CA TYR A 306 -22.82 11.29 -31.91
C TYR A 306 -22.47 10.30 -30.79
N ILE A 307 -22.95 10.57 -29.58
CA ILE A 307 -22.63 9.79 -28.37
C ILE A 307 -23.92 9.59 -27.57
N ASN A 308 -24.15 8.38 -27.08
CA ASN A 308 -25.32 8.01 -26.29
C ASN A 308 -26.64 8.42 -26.98
N ASN A 309 -26.75 8.14 -28.28
CA ASN A 309 -27.89 8.47 -29.14
C ASN A 309 -28.22 9.97 -29.25
N ARG A 310 -27.24 10.85 -29.02
CA ARG A 310 -27.42 12.31 -29.12
C ARG A 310 -26.30 12.96 -29.90
N LEU A 311 -26.63 14.04 -30.61
CA LEU A 311 -25.64 14.89 -31.25
C LEU A 311 -25.14 15.94 -30.25
N TRP A 312 -23.82 16.03 -30.16
CA TRP A 312 -23.11 16.98 -29.32
C TRP A 312 -22.38 17.98 -30.19
N PHE A 313 -22.64 19.26 -29.97
CA PHE A 313 -21.99 20.39 -30.63
C PHE A 313 -20.94 20.97 -29.69
N CYS A 314 -19.67 20.77 -30.00
CA CYS A 314 -18.58 21.41 -29.28
C CYS A 314 -18.22 22.72 -29.98
N CYS A 315 -18.47 23.85 -29.32
CA CYS A 315 -18.36 25.17 -29.92
C CYS A 315 -17.28 26.02 -29.25
N ARG A 316 -17.02 27.20 -29.81
CA ARG A 316 -16.03 28.13 -29.25
C ARG A 316 -16.43 28.71 -27.89
N ASN A 317 -17.72 28.82 -27.60
CA ASN A 317 -18.25 29.46 -26.39
C ASN A 317 -19.16 28.56 -25.54
N GLY A 318 -19.19 27.25 -25.79
CA GLY A 318 -20.02 26.33 -25.01
C GLY A 318 -20.24 24.98 -25.68
N ILE A 319 -21.11 24.19 -25.05
CA ILE A 319 -21.48 22.85 -25.48
C ILE A 319 -22.98 22.85 -25.77
N GLY A 320 -23.36 22.39 -26.96
CA GLY A 320 -24.75 22.17 -27.37
C GLY A 320 -25.07 20.69 -27.43
N ILE A 321 -26.32 20.34 -27.14
CA ILE A 321 -26.81 18.97 -27.24
C ILE A 321 -28.17 18.95 -27.94
N MET A 322 -28.34 18.09 -28.94
CA MET A 322 -29.60 17.93 -29.66
C MET A 322 -30.52 16.96 -28.93
N ASP A 323 -31.74 17.42 -28.65
CA ASP A 323 -32.86 16.59 -28.20
C ASP A 323 -34.09 16.89 -29.04
N ASN A 324 -34.74 15.86 -29.60
CA ASN A 324 -35.97 16.02 -30.37
C ASN A 324 -35.91 17.16 -31.43
N GLY A 325 -34.75 17.33 -32.09
CA GLY A 325 -34.52 18.35 -33.11
C GLY A 325 -34.19 19.77 -32.59
N THR A 326 -34.18 19.99 -31.28
CA THR A 326 -33.80 21.27 -30.66
C THR A 326 -32.41 21.17 -30.02
N VAL A 327 -31.58 22.19 -30.18
CA VAL A 327 -30.27 22.25 -29.51
C VAL A 327 -30.39 23.02 -28.20
N HIS A 328 -29.98 22.39 -27.11
CA HIS A 328 -29.94 22.97 -25.77
C HIS A 328 -28.49 23.26 -25.38
N VAL A 329 -28.24 24.39 -24.72
CA VAL A 329 -26.92 24.74 -24.20
C VAL A 329 -26.72 24.05 -22.86
N LEU A 330 -25.57 23.40 -22.69
CA LEU A 330 -25.18 22.84 -21.40
C LEU A 330 -24.70 23.95 -20.47
N GLU A 331 -25.48 24.24 -19.43
CA GLU A 331 -25.19 25.24 -18.41
C GLU A 331 -24.52 24.64 -17.17
N ASN A 332 -24.04 25.49 -16.25
CA ASN A 332 -23.45 25.10 -14.96
C ASN A 332 -22.24 24.17 -15.05
N VAL A 333 -21.47 24.26 -16.13
CA VAL A 333 -20.22 23.52 -16.32
C VAL A 333 -19.02 24.47 -16.33
N PRO A 334 -17.86 24.07 -15.77
CA PRO A 334 -16.67 24.92 -15.71
C PRO A 334 -15.98 25.12 -17.08
N MET A 335 -16.20 24.22 -18.03
CA MET A 335 -15.66 24.33 -19.39
C MET A 335 -16.67 24.99 -20.33
N ASN A 336 -16.30 26.13 -20.91
CA ASN A 336 -17.16 26.92 -21.78
C ASN A 336 -16.41 27.64 -22.92
N ASN A 337 -15.15 27.28 -23.18
CA ASN A 337 -14.32 27.95 -24.17
C ASN A 337 -13.52 26.96 -25.02
N SER A 338 -13.65 27.08 -26.34
CA SER A 338 -12.89 26.35 -27.36
C SER A 338 -12.89 24.82 -27.17
N ILE A 339 -14.09 24.25 -26.98
CA ILE A 339 -14.31 22.82 -26.81
C ILE A 339 -14.22 22.15 -28.18
N CYS A 340 -13.31 21.17 -28.33
CA CYS A 340 -12.97 20.59 -29.63
C CYS A 340 -13.28 19.09 -29.77
N LYS A 341 -13.64 18.42 -28.67
CA LYS A 341 -13.97 16.99 -28.69
C LYS A 341 -14.88 16.62 -27.53
N VAL A 342 -15.75 15.65 -27.77
CA VAL A 342 -16.40 14.87 -26.72
C VAL A 342 -16.20 13.37 -26.99
N THR A 343 -16.06 12.59 -25.93
CA THR A 343 -16.09 11.12 -25.94
C THR A 343 -16.85 10.62 -24.71
N ASN A 344 -17.13 9.33 -24.62
CA ASN A 344 -17.62 8.69 -23.39
C ASN A 344 -16.68 7.58 -22.98
N ASP A 345 -16.57 7.36 -21.67
CA ASP A 345 -15.93 6.15 -21.15
C ASP A 345 -16.90 4.96 -21.15
N TYR A 346 -16.37 3.79 -20.79
CA TYR A 346 -17.12 2.54 -20.74
C TYR A 346 -18.20 2.50 -19.65
N GLU A 347 -18.14 3.40 -18.66
CA GLU A 347 -19.19 3.59 -17.65
C GLU A 347 -20.25 4.58 -18.13
N GLY A 348 -20.02 5.19 -19.30
CA GLY A 348 -20.90 6.15 -19.95
C GLY A 348 -20.61 7.61 -19.60
N ASN A 349 -19.68 7.91 -18.68
CA ASN A 349 -19.41 9.30 -18.33
C ASN A 349 -18.84 10.04 -19.54
N LEU A 350 -19.18 11.31 -19.66
CA LEU A 350 -18.79 12.14 -20.78
C LEU A 350 -17.49 12.86 -20.49
N TRP A 351 -16.66 12.99 -21.51
CA TRP A 351 -15.37 13.63 -21.43
C TRP A 351 -15.22 14.63 -22.56
N PHE A 352 -14.93 15.87 -22.22
CA PHE A 352 -14.77 16.98 -23.15
C PHE A 352 -13.32 17.45 -23.17
N ALA A 353 -12.77 17.71 -24.35
CA ALA A 353 -11.47 18.34 -24.50
C ALA A 353 -11.64 19.80 -24.94
N SER A 354 -10.85 20.70 -24.35
CA SER A 354 -10.73 22.08 -24.75
C SER A 354 -9.29 22.41 -25.09
N THR A 355 -9.12 23.09 -26.23
CA THR A 355 -7.83 23.65 -26.64
C THR A 355 -7.32 24.80 -25.76
N ARG A 356 -8.08 25.17 -24.70
CA ARG A 356 -7.75 26.24 -23.75
C ARG A 356 -7.94 25.90 -22.27
N GLN A 357 -8.74 24.89 -21.94
CA GLN A 357 -9.16 24.59 -20.57
C GLN A 357 -8.89 23.14 -20.16
N GLY A 358 -8.07 22.39 -20.89
CA GLY A 358 -7.75 21.00 -20.58
C GLY A 358 -8.90 20.05 -20.88
N VAL A 359 -9.23 19.17 -19.94
CA VAL A 359 -10.25 18.12 -20.13
C VAL A 359 -11.30 18.22 -19.02
N MET A 360 -12.59 18.12 -19.36
CA MET A 360 -13.68 18.08 -18.37
C MET A 360 -14.39 16.74 -18.40
N LYS A 361 -14.53 16.10 -17.24
CA LYS A 361 -15.38 14.93 -17.02
C LYS A 361 -16.75 15.37 -16.54
N ILE A 362 -17.81 14.81 -17.11
CA ILE A 362 -19.18 14.89 -16.60
C ILE A 362 -19.65 13.47 -16.30
N CYS A 363 -19.96 13.21 -15.04
CA CYS A 363 -20.46 11.93 -14.56
C CYS A 363 -21.74 12.15 -13.76
N PRO A 364 -22.63 11.15 -13.63
CA PRO A 364 -23.75 11.22 -12.72
C PRO A 364 -23.31 11.58 -11.30
N ASN A 365 -24.23 12.17 -10.53
CA ASN A 365 -24.06 12.49 -9.12
C ASN A 365 -25.40 12.23 -8.41
N GLN A 366 -25.40 11.49 -7.32
CA GLN A 366 -26.62 11.27 -6.52
C GLN A 366 -27.06 12.51 -5.72
N PHE A 367 -26.14 13.46 -5.52
CA PHE A 367 -26.41 14.68 -4.79
C PHE A 367 -26.70 15.84 -5.75
N SER A 368 -27.67 16.66 -5.35
CA SER A 368 -28.01 17.92 -6.01
C SER A 368 -27.68 19.11 -5.13
N ASP A 369 -27.05 20.13 -5.71
CA ASP A 369 -26.85 21.44 -5.08
C ASP A 369 -28.05 22.34 -5.37
N ILE A 370 -28.94 22.50 -4.38
CA ILE A 370 -30.15 23.32 -4.52
C ILE A 370 -29.79 24.80 -4.68
N ASN A 371 -28.72 25.27 -4.03
CA ASN A 371 -28.30 26.65 -4.14
C ASN A 371 -27.78 26.97 -5.54
N ALA A 372 -26.89 26.14 -6.08
CA ALA A 372 -26.40 26.31 -7.45
C ALA A 372 -27.53 26.17 -8.48
N LYS A 373 -28.44 25.21 -8.27
CA LYS A 373 -29.57 24.97 -9.17
C LYS A 373 -30.49 26.18 -9.33
N TYR A 374 -30.81 26.84 -8.22
CA TYR A 374 -31.77 27.94 -8.18
C TYR A 374 -31.11 29.32 -7.97
N ASN A 375 -29.79 29.42 -8.14
CA ASN A 375 -29.01 30.65 -7.98
C ASN A 375 -29.21 31.34 -6.61
N LEU A 376 -29.22 30.55 -5.54
CA LEU A 376 -29.39 31.06 -4.18
C LEU A 376 -28.04 31.52 -3.62
N GLU A 377 -28.07 32.57 -2.80
CA GLU A 377 -26.89 33.02 -2.08
C GLU A 377 -26.36 31.93 -1.14
N THR A 378 -25.04 31.83 -1.02
CA THR A 378 -24.38 30.91 -0.10
C THR A 378 -24.61 31.35 1.34
N GLY A 379 -25.06 30.44 2.20
CA GLY A 379 -25.32 30.75 3.60
C GLY A 379 -25.51 29.50 4.47
N VAL A 380 -25.41 29.68 5.79
CA VAL A 380 -25.63 28.60 6.76
C VAL A 380 -27.12 28.28 6.84
N VAL A 381 -27.47 27.03 6.53
CA VAL A 381 -28.82 26.51 6.68
C VAL A 381 -28.92 25.74 7.99
N ASN A 382 -29.88 26.13 8.83
CA ASN A 382 -30.16 25.51 10.13
C ASN A 382 -31.26 24.46 10.02
N SER A 383 -32.22 24.63 9.12
CA SER A 383 -33.30 23.65 8.95
C SER A 383 -33.94 23.74 7.58
N THR A 384 -34.39 22.59 7.08
CA THR A 384 -35.25 22.49 5.90
C THR A 384 -36.59 21.89 6.31
N CYS A 385 -37.66 22.24 5.60
CA CYS A 385 -38.99 21.65 5.77
C CYS A 385 -39.80 21.82 4.48
N ILE A 386 -40.65 20.85 4.15
CA ILE A 386 -41.58 20.97 3.03
C ILE A 386 -43.01 21.09 3.56
N LEU A 387 -43.77 22.02 2.97
CA LEU A 387 -45.21 22.17 3.11
C LEU A 387 -45.77 22.60 1.75
N ASP A 388 -46.84 21.96 1.28
CA ASP A 388 -47.50 22.27 0.00
C ASP A 388 -46.55 22.39 -1.20
N ASP A 389 -45.62 21.43 -1.34
CA ASP A 389 -44.55 21.41 -2.36
C ASP A 389 -43.60 22.62 -2.34
N GLN A 390 -43.67 23.48 -1.32
CA GLN A 390 -42.72 24.56 -1.09
C GLN A 390 -41.62 24.11 -0.13
N LEU A 391 -40.37 24.40 -0.47
CA LEU A 391 -39.22 24.15 0.39
C LEU A 391 -38.90 25.38 1.24
N PHE A 392 -39.14 25.28 2.54
CA PHE A 392 -38.78 26.27 3.54
C PHE A 392 -37.35 26.01 4.04
N ILE A 393 -36.49 27.04 3.94
CA ILE A 393 -35.08 27.00 4.26
C ILE A 393 -34.80 28.04 5.37
N ALA A 394 -34.60 27.56 6.59
CA ALA A 394 -34.24 28.38 7.75
C ALA A 394 -32.73 28.65 7.80
N THR A 395 -32.36 29.91 7.98
CA THR A 395 -30.96 30.36 8.00
C THR A 395 -30.64 31.17 9.27
N ASP A 396 -29.40 31.64 9.38
CA ASP A 396 -28.98 32.55 10.45
C ASP A 396 -29.55 33.97 10.30
N THR A 397 -30.01 34.35 9.10
CA THR A 397 -30.48 35.71 8.77
C THR A 397 -31.96 35.78 8.42
N GLY A 398 -32.68 34.65 8.43
CA GLY A 398 -34.11 34.59 8.19
C GLY A 398 -34.56 33.34 7.44
N LEU A 399 -35.68 33.48 6.71
CA LEU A 399 -36.36 32.41 6.00
C LEU A 399 -36.25 32.62 4.48
N ILE A 400 -35.86 31.58 3.76
CA ILE A 400 -35.92 31.51 2.30
C ILE A 400 -36.97 30.44 1.94
N VAL A 401 -37.80 30.69 0.93
CA VAL A 401 -38.80 29.73 0.47
C VAL A 401 -38.70 29.55 -1.04
N LEU A 402 -38.60 28.30 -1.49
CA LEU A 402 -38.70 27.93 -2.90
C LEU A 402 -40.09 27.38 -3.18
N ASN A 403 -40.70 27.86 -4.25
CA ASN A 403 -41.94 27.31 -4.78
C ASN A 403 -41.69 25.95 -5.46
N SER A 404 -42.78 25.24 -5.77
CA SER A 404 -42.73 23.93 -6.44
C SER A 404 -42.10 23.97 -7.84
N ASP A 405 -42.16 25.12 -8.52
CA ASP A 405 -41.47 25.37 -9.80
C ASP A 405 -39.98 25.75 -9.64
N GLY A 406 -39.50 25.88 -8.40
CA GLY A 406 -38.14 26.28 -8.07
C GLY A 406 -37.89 27.79 -8.05
N SER A 407 -38.91 28.62 -8.29
CA SER A 407 -38.79 30.07 -8.12
C SER A 407 -38.70 30.46 -6.65
N LEU A 408 -37.97 31.54 -6.34
CA LEU A 408 -37.96 32.15 -5.02
C LEU A 408 -39.32 32.78 -4.72
N ALA A 409 -39.91 32.45 -3.57
CA ALA A 409 -41.13 33.10 -3.12
C ALA A 409 -40.80 34.53 -2.65
N GLU A 410 -41.43 35.53 -3.26
CA GLU A 410 -41.30 36.93 -2.84
C GLU A 410 -42.13 37.25 -1.58
N THR A 411 -43.24 36.53 -1.40
CA THR A 411 -44.15 36.72 -0.26
C THR A 411 -44.79 35.41 0.18
N ILE A 412 -44.98 35.26 1.49
CA ILE A 412 -45.80 34.25 2.15
C ILE A 412 -46.82 35.02 3.00
N PRO A 413 -48.11 35.05 2.60
CA PRO A 413 -49.09 35.94 3.20
C PRO A 413 -49.35 35.61 4.68
N VAL A 414 -49.42 36.66 5.50
CA VAL A 414 -49.86 36.60 6.90
C VAL A 414 -50.98 37.62 7.11
N TYR A 415 -52.20 37.13 7.34
CA TYR A 415 -53.39 37.95 7.56
C TYR A 415 -53.53 38.41 9.01
N LYS A 416 -52.93 37.66 9.94
CA LYS A 416 -52.96 37.94 11.38
C LYS A 416 -51.68 37.43 12.04
N ALA A 417 -51.01 38.28 12.81
CA ALA A 417 -49.86 37.90 13.62
C ALA A 417 -50.04 38.44 15.04
N ALA A 418 -49.98 37.57 16.04
CA ALA A 418 -50.17 37.92 17.45
C ALA A 418 -49.29 37.08 18.37
N PHE A 419 -48.98 37.61 19.54
CA PHE A 419 -48.44 36.86 20.68
C PHE A 419 -49.54 35.98 21.30
N ALA A 420 -49.14 34.94 22.04
CA ALA A 420 -50.07 33.96 22.61
C ALA A 420 -51.00 34.56 23.67
N ASP A 421 -50.59 35.65 24.33
CA ASP A 421 -51.42 36.48 25.20
C ASP A 421 -52.54 37.26 24.45
N GLY A 422 -52.50 37.29 23.12
CA GLY A 422 -53.44 37.98 22.25
C GLY A 422 -52.99 39.37 21.78
N THR A 423 -51.82 39.85 22.20
CA THR A 423 -51.24 41.12 21.77
C THR A 423 -50.86 41.05 20.28
N LEU A 424 -51.33 42.00 19.46
CA LEU A 424 -51.00 42.02 18.04
C LEU A 424 -49.51 42.32 17.83
N TYR A 425 -48.85 41.53 16.98
CA TYR A 425 -47.48 41.79 16.55
C TYR A 425 -47.41 42.97 15.59
N SER A 426 -48.42 43.08 14.71
CA SER A 426 -48.59 44.16 13.76
C SER A 426 -50.07 44.39 13.49
N ASP A 427 -50.48 45.66 13.44
CA ASP A 427 -51.84 46.07 13.07
C ASP A 427 -52.12 45.99 11.56
N LEU A 428 -51.06 45.77 10.76
CA LEU A 428 -51.13 45.62 9.30
C LEU A 428 -50.78 44.18 8.90
N PRO A 429 -51.38 43.64 7.81
CA PRO A 429 -50.93 42.40 7.21
C PRO A 429 -49.42 42.46 6.93
N VAL A 430 -48.73 41.41 7.31
CA VAL A 430 -47.28 41.28 7.12
C VAL A 430 -46.99 40.06 6.25
N ASN A 431 -45.74 39.94 5.84
CA ASN A 431 -45.23 38.77 5.12
C ASN A 431 -44.45 37.92 6.13
N LEU A 432 -44.57 36.59 6.07
CA LEU A 432 -43.81 35.69 6.93
C LEU A 432 -42.30 35.91 6.79
N LEU A 433 -41.81 36.17 5.56
CA LEU A 433 -40.39 36.45 5.32
C LEU A 433 -39.92 37.71 6.06
N ASN A 434 -40.80 38.73 6.17
CA ASN A 434 -40.49 39.97 6.88
C ASN A 434 -40.50 39.78 8.40
N ILE A 435 -41.37 38.91 8.93
CA ILE A 435 -41.37 38.54 10.36
C ILE A 435 -40.01 37.94 10.74
N PHE A 436 -39.44 37.11 9.86
CA PHE A 436 -38.17 36.44 10.11
C PHE A 436 -36.93 37.18 9.60
N HIS A 437 -37.06 38.40 9.08
CA HIS A 437 -35.91 39.15 8.58
C HIS A 437 -34.91 39.45 9.72
N ASN A 438 -33.65 39.05 9.55
CA ASN A 438 -32.60 39.06 10.58
C ASN A 438 -32.91 38.26 11.85
N VAL A 439 -33.84 37.29 11.76
CA VAL A 439 -34.13 36.34 12.82
C VAL A 439 -33.41 35.03 12.53
N ARG A 440 -32.57 34.59 13.46
CA ARG A 440 -31.93 33.28 13.38
C ARG A 440 -32.96 32.19 13.70
N ILE A 441 -33.33 31.40 12.69
CA ILE A 441 -34.24 30.27 12.86
C ILE A 441 -33.40 29.01 13.05
N ARG A 442 -33.55 28.33 14.20
CA ARG A 442 -32.79 27.12 14.57
C ARG A 442 -33.42 25.84 14.04
N SER A 443 -34.75 25.77 13.97
CA SER A 443 -35.43 24.61 13.42
C SER A 443 -36.84 24.93 12.92
N ILE A 444 -37.29 24.15 11.93
CA ILE A 444 -38.67 24.13 11.43
C ILE A 444 -39.22 22.72 11.66
N MET A 445 -40.46 22.63 12.11
CA MET A 445 -41.20 21.36 12.24
C MET A 445 -42.60 21.53 11.65
N LYS A 446 -43.03 20.57 10.83
CA LYS A 446 -44.42 20.45 10.39
C LYS A 446 -45.18 19.56 11.37
N ASP A 447 -46.29 20.04 11.90
CA ASP A 447 -47.13 19.27 12.81
C ASP A 447 -48.20 18.44 12.06
N SER A 448 -48.93 17.61 12.80
CA SER A 448 -50.00 16.73 12.29
C SER A 448 -51.20 17.47 11.67
N LYS A 449 -51.26 18.80 11.80
CA LYS A 449 -52.30 19.68 11.26
C LYS A 449 -51.80 20.51 10.08
N ASP A 450 -50.64 20.14 9.52
CA ASP A 450 -49.95 20.85 8.44
C ASP A 450 -49.61 22.32 8.78
N ARG A 451 -49.33 22.59 10.07
CA ARG A 451 -48.83 23.90 10.53
C ARG A 451 -47.33 23.85 10.70
N LEU A 452 -46.67 24.99 10.50
CA LEU A 452 -45.23 25.12 10.66
C LEU A 452 -44.87 25.75 12.00
N TRP A 453 -43.99 25.09 12.74
CA TRP A 453 -43.40 25.59 13.98
C TRP A 453 -41.95 25.99 13.73
N PHE A 454 -41.64 27.27 13.99
CA PHE A 454 -40.32 27.85 13.89
C PHE A 454 -39.74 28.06 15.29
N SER A 455 -38.53 27.55 15.51
CA SER A 455 -37.75 27.80 16.72
C SER A 455 -36.75 28.92 16.46
N CYS A 456 -36.90 30.06 17.13
CA CYS A 456 -36.06 31.24 16.89
C CYS A 456 -35.05 31.46 18.03
N TRP A 457 -33.88 32.00 17.70
CA TRP A 457 -32.82 32.30 18.66
C TRP A 457 -32.81 33.78 19.02
N ARG A 458 -32.85 34.11 20.32
CA ARG A 458 -32.89 35.46 20.92
C ARG A 458 -34.14 36.31 20.64
N MET A 459 -34.82 36.08 19.53
CA MET A 459 -36.01 36.85 19.12
C MET A 459 -37.19 35.91 18.91
N LEU A 460 -38.41 36.37 19.18
CA LEU A 460 -39.71 35.70 18.91
C LEU A 460 -39.99 34.36 19.61
N GLY A 461 -38.99 33.68 20.19
CA GLY A 461 -39.20 32.39 20.85
C GLY A 461 -39.68 31.30 19.90
N ALA A 462 -40.84 30.69 20.18
CA ALA A 462 -41.46 29.70 19.29
C ALA A 462 -42.59 30.36 18.47
N VAL A 463 -42.61 30.14 17.16
CA VAL A 463 -43.61 30.75 16.26
C VAL A 463 -44.37 29.66 15.52
N CYS A 464 -45.70 29.65 15.62
CA CYS A 464 -46.59 28.77 14.86
C CYS A 464 -47.19 29.54 13.69
N TYR A 465 -47.01 29.04 12.47
CA TYR A 465 -47.66 29.51 11.25
C TYR A 465 -48.71 28.49 10.82
N ASP A 466 -49.95 28.95 10.67
CA ASP A 466 -51.11 28.17 10.27
C ASP A 466 -51.81 28.88 9.11
N HIS A 467 -51.46 28.52 7.87
CA HIS A 467 -52.14 28.96 6.64
C HIS A 467 -52.46 30.47 6.58
N GLY A 468 -51.54 31.32 7.05
CA GLY A 468 -51.68 32.78 7.05
C GLY A 468 -51.99 33.41 8.42
N GLU A 469 -52.18 32.61 9.47
CA GLU A 469 -52.19 33.08 10.85
C GLU A 469 -50.85 32.75 11.55
N VAL A 470 -50.30 33.71 12.29
CA VAL A 470 -49.06 33.55 13.05
C VAL A 470 -49.33 33.75 14.54
N THR A 471 -48.94 32.76 15.34
CA THR A 471 -48.94 32.84 16.82
C THR A 471 -47.51 32.79 17.34
N ILE A 472 -47.12 33.78 18.13
CA ILE A 472 -45.77 33.93 18.71
C ILE A 472 -45.84 33.57 20.20
N TYR A 473 -44.97 32.68 20.65
CA TYR A 473 -44.82 32.31 22.05
C TYR A 473 -43.44 32.79 22.51
N SER A 474 -43.42 33.79 23.38
CA SER A 474 -42.22 34.41 23.93
C SER A 474 -42.04 34.08 25.42
N ASP A 475 -40.96 34.59 26.01
CA ASP A 475 -40.74 34.58 27.45
C ASP A 475 -41.80 35.40 28.21
N GLU A 476 -42.37 36.42 27.61
CA GLU A 476 -43.53 37.15 28.16
C GLU A 476 -44.80 36.28 28.19
N ASP A 477 -44.91 35.28 27.29
CA ASP A 477 -46.01 34.32 27.24
C ASP A 477 -45.79 33.08 28.14
N GLY A 478 -44.67 33.03 28.89
CA GLY A 478 -44.36 31.98 29.85
C GLY A 478 -43.30 30.96 29.42
N LEU A 479 -42.65 31.14 28.26
CA LEU A 479 -41.43 30.37 27.96
C LEU A 479 -40.30 30.76 28.93
N TYR A 480 -39.39 29.84 29.23
CA TYR A 480 -38.24 30.18 30.08
C TYR A 480 -37.26 31.16 29.41
N SER A 481 -37.17 31.13 28.07
CA SER A 481 -36.44 32.13 27.30
C SER A 481 -36.87 32.13 25.83
N ASN A 482 -36.52 33.19 25.10
CA ASN A 482 -36.66 33.27 23.64
C ASN A 482 -35.55 32.51 22.87
N ASN A 483 -34.72 31.73 23.54
CA ASN A 483 -33.66 30.95 22.91
C ASN A 483 -34.19 29.56 22.57
N THR A 484 -35.13 29.48 21.63
CA THR A 484 -35.78 28.23 21.27
C THR A 484 -34.91 27.41 20.33
N ARG A 485 -34.74 26.12 20.66
CA ARG A 485 -33.96 25.16 19.86
C ARG A 485 -34.86 24.29 18.99
N ARG A 486 -35.93 23.76 19.55
CA ARG A 486 -36.82 22.82 18.85
C ARG A 486 -38.21 22.81 19.46
N VAL A 487 -39.20 22.57 18.60
CA VAL A 487 -40.56 22.20 18.97
C VAL A 487 -40.82 20.76 18.51
N VAL A 488 -41.43 19.95 19.37
CA VAL A 488 -41.89 18.59 19.06
C VAL A 488 -43.35 18.43 19.46
N GLU A 489 -44.15 17.82 18.59
CA GLU A 489 -45.56 17.50 18.84
C GLU A 489 -45.67 16.18 19.62
N ARG A 490 -46.64 16.09 20.52
CA ARG A 490 -47.00 14.89 21.26
C ARG A 490 -48.31 14.31 20.75
N ASP A 491 -48.49 13.01 20.94
CA ASP A 491 -49.72 12.28 20.59
C ASP A 491 -50.99 12.84 21.26
N ASP A 492 -50.84 13.53 22.40
CA ASP A 492 -51.95 14.17 23.12
C ASP A 492 -52.30 15.58 22.59
N GLY A 493 -51.67 16.01 21.49
CA GLY A 493 -51.85 17.30 20.84
C GLY A 493 -51.14 18.48 21.52
N SER A 494 -50.30 18.22 22.53
CA SER A 494 -49.45 19.24 23.14
C SER A 494 -48.09 19.35 22.43
N TYR A 495 -47.38 20.46 22.65
CA TYR A 495 -46.09 20.74 22.03
C TYR A 495 -45.03 20.95 23.11
N ILE A 496 -43.89 20.28 22.97
CA ILE A 496 -42.72 20.50 23.82
C ILE A 496 -41.81 21.50 23.13
N VAL A 497 -41.46 22.56 23.84
CA VAL A 497 -40.58 23.63 23.37
C VAL A 497 -39.28 23.58 24.17
N ALA A 498 -38.21 23.15 23.52
CA ALA A 498 -36.87 23.16 24.09
C ALA A 498 -36.27 24.57 23.99
N VAL A 499 -35.92 25.15 25.14
CA VAL A 499 -35.39 26.50 25.27
C VAL A 499 -34.15 26.51 26.17
N THR A 500 -33.34 27.56 26.11
CA THR A 500 -32.37 27.79 27.20
C THR A 500 -33.15 27.96 28.51
N GLY A 501 -32.80 27.16 29.53
CA GLY A 501 -33.47 27.16 30.83
C GLY A 501 -34.39 25.95 31.07
N GLY A 502 -34.55 25.06 30.09
CA GLY A 502 -35.25 23.77 30.26
C GLY A 502 -36.20 23.48 29.10
N VAL A 503 -37.39 22.98 29.43
CA VAL A 503 -38.45 22.72 28.44
C VAL A 503 -39.79 23.26 28.90
N ASN A 504 -40.56 23.82 27.98
CA ASN A 504 -41.93 24.27 28.20
C ASN A 504 -42.93 23.38 27.46
N VAL A 505 -44.16 23.30 27.96
CA VAL A 505 -45.28 22.58 27.33
C VAL A 505 -46.34 23.58 26.89
N ILE A 506 -46.67 23.58 25.60
CA ILE A 506 -47.79 24.33 25.04
C ILE A 506 -48.96 23.39 24.81
N LYS A 507 -50.14 23.75 25.30
CA LYS A 507 -51.39 23.04 25.02
C LYS A 507 -52.53 24.05 24.89
N ASP A 508 -53.43 23.80 23.94
CA ASP A 508 -54.58 24.68 23.67
C ASP A 508 -54.20 26.16 23.47
N GLY A 509 -53.06 26.40 22.82
CA GLY A 509 -52.56 27.74 22.50
C GLY A 509 -51.91 28.50 23.67
N LYS A 510 -51.61 27.84 24.79
CA LYS A 510 -50.98 28.47 25.97
C LYS A 510 -49.81 27.65 26.49
N VAL A 511 -48.82 28.32 27.07
CA VAL A 511 -47.78 27.65 27.87
C VAL A 511 -48.41 27.20 29.19
N ILE A 512 -48.50 25.90 29.43
CA ILE A 512 -49.20 25.30 30.58
C ILE A 512 -48.26 24.73 31.65
N ALA A 513 -47.01 24.43 31.28
CA ALA A 513 -46.02 23.86 32.19
C ALA A 513 -44.59 24.19 31.74
N GLY A 514 -43.65 24.07 32.66
CA GLY A 514 -42.22 24.11 32.39
C GLY A 514 -41.48 23.16 33.33
N TYR A 515 -40.39 22.59 32.83
CA TYR A 515 -39.51 21.69 33.57
C TYR A 515 -38.06 22.15 33.45
N ASN A 516 -37.36 22.25 34.58
CA ASN A 516 -36.00 22.79 34.66
C ASN A 516 -35.15 22.01 35.69
N GLU A 517 -34.13 22.65 36.27
CA GLU A 517 -33.26 22.07 37.29
C GLU A 517 -34.03 21.52 38.52
N GLU A 518 -35.14 22.15 38.91
CA GLU A 518 -35.98 21.69 40.05
C GLU A 518 -36.60 20.30 39.79
N ASN A 519 -36.73 19.92 38.51
CA ASN A 519 -37.25 18.62 38.09
C ASN A 519 -36.16 17.56 37.93
N GLY A 520 -34.89 17.91 38.14
CA GLY A 520 -33.74 17.01 37.97
C GLY A 520 -33.00 17.19 36.64
N ILE A 521 -33.33 18.21 35.83
CA ILE A 521 -32.62 18.54 34.59
C ILE A 521 -31.41 19.40 34.95
N THR A 522 -30.33 18.77 35.41
CA THR A 522 -29.15 19.46 35.95
C THR A 522 -28.35 20.27 34.92
N ASN A 523 -28.57 20.03 33.63
CA ASN A 523 -28.09 20.88 32.55
C ASN A 523 -29.26 21.26 31.64
N THR A 524 -29.67 22.52 31.71
CA THR A 524 -30.84 23.05 31.00
C THR A 524 -30.56 23.50 29.56
N GLU A 525 -29.33 23.35 29.06
CA GLU A 525 -28.99 23.63 27.65
C GLU A 525 -29.38 22.43 26.77
N THR A 526 -30.65 22.37 26.39
CA THR A 526 -31.20 21.27 25.57
C THR A 526 -30.88 21.46 24.08
N LEU A 527 -30.22 20.48 23.46
CA LEU A 527 -29.90 20.46 22.02
C LEU A 527 -30.97 19.71 21.21
N SER A 528 -31.49 18.62 21.75
CA SER A 528 -32.49 17.76 21.12
C SER A 528 -33.58 17.37 22.09
N VAL A 529 -34.80 17.26 21.58
CA VAL A 529 -35.94 16.72 22.31
C VAL A 529 -36.65 15.69 21.43
N GLU A 530 -37.11 14.60 22.04
CA GLU A 530 -37.87 13.53 21.39
C GLU A 530 -38.95 12.98 22.34
N THR A 531 -40.04 12.44 21.79
CA THR A 531 -41.13 11.84 22.58
C THR A 531 -40.91 10.35 22.81
N GLY A 532 -41.13 9.93 24.06
CA GLY A 532 -41.13 8.54 24.48
C GLY A 532 -42.46 7.84 24.20
N LYS A 533 -42.45 6.52 23.94
CA LYS A 533 -43.68 5.72 23.75
C LYS A 533 -44.68 5.81 24.91
N ASN A 534 -44.19 6.01 26.13
CA ASN A 534 -45.01 6.13 27.32
C ASN A 534 -45.40 7.59 27.64
N GLY A 535 -45.18 8.51 26.69
CA GLY A 535 -45.38 9.95 26.90
C GLY A 535 -44.29 10.62 27.73
N ASP A 536 -43.18 9.93 27.97
CA ASP A 536 -41.97 10.52 28.55
C ASP A 536 -41.32 11.49 27.55
N ILE A 537 -40.45 12.37 28.03
CA ILE A 537 -39.75 13.34 27.19
C ILE A 537 -38.25 13.08 27.32
N LEU A 538 -37.60 12.78 26.20
CA LEU A 538 -36.16 12.55 26.14
C LEU A 538 -35.47 13.85 25.73
N LEU A 539 -34.56 14.32 26.57
CA LEU A 539 -33.80 15.55 26.38
C LEU A 539 -32.33 15.21 26.21
N GLY A 540 -31.76 15.56 25.06
CA GLY A 540 -30.31 15.58 24.86
C GLY A 540 -29.76 16.96 25.15
N SER A 541 -28.75 17.04 26.03
CA SER A 541 -28.17 18.32 26.47
C SER A 541 -26.79 18.60 25.87
N ASP A 542 -26.35 19.85 25.95
CA ASP A 542 -24.99 20.27 25.59
C ASP A 542 -24.03 20.01 26.76
N GLY A 543 -23.59 18.76 26.88
CA GLY A 543 -22.57 18.35 27.86
C GLY A 543 -23.12 17.86 29.20
N GLY A 544 -24.42 17.62 29.33
CA GLY A 544 -25.04 17.02 30.53
C GLY A 544 -25.63 15.64 30.31
N GLY A 545 -25.51 15.03 29.13
CA GLY A 545 -26.06 13.71 28.80
C GLY A 545 -27.53 13.77 28.40
N ILE A 546 -28.24 12.67 28.69
CA ILE A 546 -29.66 12.51 28.40
C ILE A 546 -30.47 12.66 29.70
N PHE A 547 -31.55 13.42 29.65
CA PHE A 547 -32.55 13.48 30.72
C PHE A 547 -33.87 12.92 30.22
N ILE A 548 -34.43 11.94 30.92
CA ILE A 548 -35.72 11.33 30.62
C ILE A 548 -36.71 11.84 31.65
N LEU A 549 -37.59 12.74 31.22
CA LEU A 549 -38.62 13.34 32.04
C LEU A 549 -39.88 12.47 32.00
N SER A 550 -40.21 11.86 33.13
CA SER A 550 -41.40 11.04 33.30
C SER A 550 -42.67 11.89 33.44
N GLN A 551 -43.83 11.26 33.25
CA GLN A 551 -45.12 11.96 33.36
C GLN A 551 -45.43 12.57 34.74
N ASP A 552 -44.76 12.11 35.80
CA ASP A 552 -44.87 12.69 37.14
C ASP A 552 -44.05 13.98 37.32
N GLY A 553 -43.31 14.40 36.28
CA GLY A 553 -42.50 15.62 36.27
C GLY A 553 -41.10 15.43 36.85
N THR A 554 -40.65 14.20 37.09
CA THR A 554 -39.29 13.90 37.55
C THR A 554 -38.39 13.45 36.41
N ALA A 555 -37.15 13.93 36.38
CA ALA A 555 -36.16 13.58 35.35
C ALA A 555 -35.15 12.54 35.86
N ARG A 556 -34.96 11.48 35.08
CA ARG A 556 -33.87 10.50 35.23
C ARG A 556 -32.70 10.89 34.32
N HIS A 557 -31.48 10.86 34.84
CA HIS A 557 -30.26 11.15 34.09
C HIS A 557 -29.60 9.88 33.52
N ILE A 558 -29.04 9.99 32.32
CA ILE A 558 -28.14 9.01 31.69
C ILE A 558 -26.91 9.78 31.17
N GLY A 559 -25.73 9.49 31.71
CA GLY A 559 -24.49 10.13 31.35
C GLY A 559 -23.33 9.14 31.22
N ALA A 560 -22.12 9.62 31.51
CA ALA A 560 -20.91 8.81 31.38
C ALA A 560 -20.90 7.56 32.30
N ALA A 561 -21.58 7.63 33.44
CA ALA A 561 -21.66 6.51 34.40
C ALA A 561 -22.42 5.30 33.82
N GLU A 562 -23.40 5.54 32.95
CA GLU A 562 -24.21 4.53 32.27
C GLU A 562 -23.58 4.07 30.94
N GLY A 563 -22.43 4.61 30.55
CA GLY A 563 -21.69 4.21 29.35
C GLY A 563 -21.77 5.17 28.16
N LEU A 564 -22.39 6.35 28.34
CA LEU A 564 -22.44 7.38 27.30
C LEU A 564 -21.05 7.98 27.08
N THR A 565 -20.51 7.90 25.86
CA THR A 565 -19.12 8.33 25.59
C THR A 565 -18.96 9.84 25.49
N SER A 566 -20.04 10.56 25.24
CA SER A 566 -20.09 12.03 25.19
C SER A 566 -21.42 12.51 25.73
N GLU A 567 -21.35 13.43 26.68
CA GLU A 567 -22.51 14.06 27.29
C GLU A 567 -23.09 15.21 26.45
N ALA A 568 -22.43 15.60 25.35
CA ALA A 568 -23.05 16.42 24.31
C ALA A 568 -23.88 15.52 23.39
N VAL A 569 -25.22 15.60 23.50
CA VAL A 569 -26.18 14.79 22.76
C VAL A 569 -26.83 15.65 21.67
N MET A 570 -26.41 15.44 20.43
CA MET A 570 -26.79 16.24 19.26
C MET A 570 -28.20 15.92 18.76
N ARG A 571 -28.57 14.63 18.81
CA ARG A 571 -29.87 14.16 18.34
C ARG A 571 -30.30 12.90 19.06
N ILE A 572 -31.59 12.82 19.36
CA ILE A 572 -32.31 11.59 19.71
C ILE A 572 -33.39 11.42 18.64
N LYS A 573 -33.51 10.23 18.06
CA LYS A 573 -34.54 9.88 17.07
C LYS A 573 -35.07 8.49 17.31
N TYR A 574 -36.38 8.36 17.33
CA TYR A 574 -37.03 7.06 17.46
C TYR A 574 -37.02 6.31 16.12
N ASP A 575 -36.66 5.02 16.16
CA ASP A 575 -36.70 4.10 15.03
C ASP A 575 -37.75 3.03 15.25
N GLU A 576 -38.88 3.20 14.57
CA GLU A 576 -40.05 2.32 14.66
C GLU A 576 -39.77 0.88 14.26
N LEU A 577 -38.87 0.62 13.31
CA LEU A 577 -38.64 -0.73 12.79
C LEU A 577 -37.91 -1.61 13.82
N HIS A 578 -36.96 -1.03 14.52
CA HIS A 578 -36.13 -1.74 15.50
C HIS A 578 -36.60 -1.55 16.94
N ASP A 579 -37.55 -0.63 17.17
CA ASP A 579 -38.04 -0.25 18.49
C ASP A 579 -36.91 0.27 19.41
N VAL A 580 -36.11 1.20 18.90
CA VAL A 580 -35.00 1.83 19.63
C VAL A 580 -34.98 3.34 19.43
N TYR A 581 -34.30 4.06 20.31
CA TYR A 581 -33.98 5.47 20.11
C TYR A 581 -32.51 5.62 19.74
N TRP A 582 -32.21 6.04 18.52
CA TRP A 582 -30.86 6.39 18.12
C TRP A 582 -30.42 7.66 18.82
N VAL A 583 -29.22 7.63 19.40
CA VAL A 583 -28.58 8.73 20.11
C VAL A 583 -27.32 9.12 19.36
N VAL A 584 -27.31 10.32 18.80
CA VAL A 584 -26.14 10.91 18.14
C VAL A 584 -25.44 11.81 19.14
N THR A 585 -24.17 11.51 19.45
CA THR A 585 -23.37 12.29 20.41
C THR A 585 -22.22 13.02 19.70
N GLY A 586 -21.60 13.98 20.40
CA GLY A 586 -20.45 14.73 19.89
C GLY A 586 -19.24 13.87 19.50
N ASN A 587 -19.08 12.63 20.01
CA ASN A 587 -17.94 11.78 19.68
C ASN A 587 -18.27 10.38 19.15
N SER A 588 -19.52 9.91 19.25
CA SER A 588 -19.92 8.56 18.84
C SER A 588 -21.43 8.44 18.58
N LEU A 589 -21.90 7.22 18.33
CA LEU A 589 -23.31 6.86 18.26
C LEU A 589 -23.66 5.94 19.43
N ALA A 590 -24.90 5.99 19.88
CA ALA A 590 -25.48 5.06 20.83
C ALA A 590 -26.95 4.82 20.45
N TRP A 591 -27.58 3.87 21.12
CA TRP A 591 -29.02 3.69 21.06
C TRP A 591 -29.57 3.33 22.43
N LEU A 592 -30.81 3.72 22.67
CA LEU A 592 -31.58 3.32 23.84
C LEU A 592 -32.60 2.26 23.43
N SER A 593 -32.76 1.22 24.24
CA SER A 593 -33.89 0.30 24.12
C SER A 593 -35.22 1.02 24.44
N SER A 594 -36.35 0.35 24.21
CA SER A 594 -37.68 0.91 24.51
C SER A 594 -37.93 1.16 26.01
N ASP A 595 -37.16 0.51 26.88
CA ASP A 595 -37.06 0.70 28.32
C ASP A 595 -35.89 1.63 28.74
N TYR A 596 -35.27 2.30 27.77
CA TYR A 596 -34.23 3.31 27.96
C TYR A 596 -32.92 2.80 28.58
N GLU A 597 -32.55 1.54 28.31
CA GLU A 597 -31.20 1.02 28.56
C GLU A 597 -30.25 1.49 27.45
N LEU A 598 -29.04 1.95 27.84
CA LEU A 598 -28.07 2.55 26.92
C LEU A 598 -27.12 1.51 26.33
N HIS A 599 -26.94 1.56 25.01
CA HIS A 599 -25.99 0.75 24.27
C HIS A 599 -25.13 1.63 23.35
N THR A 600 -23.82 1.66 23.61
CA THR A 600 -22.87 2.50 22.88
C THR A 600 -22.30 1.77 21.66
N VAL A 601 -22.24 2.46 20.51
CA VAL A 601 -21.66 1.95 19.27
C VAL A 601 -20.21 2.40 19.14
N SER A 602 -19.32 1.73 19.87
CA SER A 602 -17.89 2.09 19.95
C SER A 602 -17.07 1.85 18.67
N THR A 603 -17.60 1.08 17.71
CA THR A 603 -16.91 0.66 16.48
C THR A 603 -17.16 1.57 15.28
N PHE A 604 -17.99 2.60 15.42
CA PHE A 604 -18.25 3.54 14.34
C PHE A 604 -17.00 4.40 14.06
N PRO A 605 -16.56 4.56 12.79
CA PRO A 605 -15.20 5.03 12.48
C PRO A 605 -15.01 6.55 12.57
N TYR A 606 -16.05 7.34 12.83
CA TYR A 606 -15.97 8.80 12.85
C TYR A 606 -16.67 9.44 14.04
N SER A 607 -16.00 10.41 14.65
CA SER A 607 -16.53 11.25 15.74
C SER A 607 -17.12 12.55 15.18
N ASN A 608 -17.97 13.24 15.95
CA ASN A 608 -18.61 14.51 15.54
C ASN A 608 -19.68 14.31 14.45
N ASN A 609 -20.72 13.58 14.85
CA ASN A 609 -21.92 13.27 14.10
C ASN A 609 -23.06 14.22 14.53
N PHE A 610 -23.95 14.57 13.61
CA PHE A 610 -24.98 15.60 13.82
C PHE A 610 -26.40 15.05 13.77
N ASP A 611 -26.67 14.11 12.87
CA ASP A 611 -28.01 13.58 12.65
C ASP A 611 -27.98 12.18 12.02
N ILE A 612 -29.12 11.50 12.01
CA ILE A 612 -29.29 10.14 11.50
C ILE A 612 -30.66 9.98 10.82
N TYR A 613 -30.70 9.26 9.68
CA TYR A 613 -31.90 8.97 8.91
C TYR A 613 -31.89 7.52 8.45
N ARG A 614 -33.04 6.83 8.48
CA ARG A 614 -33.18 5.45 7.98
C ARG A 614 -33.84 5.48 6.60
N ASN A 615 -33.32 4.70 5.65
CA ASN A 615 -33.95 4.49 4.34
C ASN A 615 -34.82 3.21 4.33
N LYS A 616 -35.44 2.91 3.18
CA LYS A 616 -36.31 1.72 3.01
C LYS A 616 -35.56 0.38 3.04
N ASP A 617 -34.27 0.37 2.72
CA ASP A 617 -33.40 -0.82 2.73
C ASP A 617 -32.71 -1.07 4.08
N ASP A 618 -33.19 -0.40 5.13
CA ASP A 618 -32.65 -0.51 6.48
C ASP A 618 -31.20 0.02 6.66
N MET A 619 -30.86 0.98 5.80
CA MET A 619 -29.59 1.69 5.83
C MET A 619 -29.73 3.00 6.60
N MET A 620 -28.81 3.21 7.53
CA MET A 620 -28.71 4.41 8.34
C MET A 620 -27.75 5.39 7.67
N TRP A 621 -28.25 6.58 7.33
CA TRP A 621 -27.52 7.73 6.81
C TRP A 621 -27.18 8.66 7.97
N ILE A 622 -25.92 8.68 8.37
CA ILE A 622 -25.39 9.48 9.48
C ILE A 622 -24.74 10.74 8.89
N LEU A 623 -25.30 11.90 9.21
CA LEU A 623 -24.75 13.19 8.81
C LEU A 623 -23.68 13.61 9.82
N SER A 624 -22.49 13.97 9.34
CA SER A 624 -21.32 14.23 10.17
C SER A 624 -20.54 15.45 9.69
N SER A 625 -19.61 15.91 10.52
CA SER A 625 -18.79 17.10 10.23
C SER A 625 -17.82 17.02 9.04
N ASN A 626 -17.58 15.84 8.46
CA ASN A 626 -16.78 15.71 7.23
C ASN A 626 -17.58 15.22 6.01
N GLY A 627 -18.84 14.83 6.18
CA GLY A 627 -19.61 14.16 5.14
C GLY A 627 -20.73 13.31 5.70
N ILE A 628 -21.10 12.27 4.96
CA ILE A 628 -22.17 11.35 5.28
C ILE A 628 -21.61 9.94 5.34
N TYR A 629 -21.96 9.21 6.39
CA TYR A 629 -21.65 7.81 6.54
C TYR A 629 -22.92 6.97 6.41
N VAL A 630 -22.88 5.89 5.64
CA VAL A 630 -24.03 4.99 5.47
C VAL A 630 -23.67 3.58 5.95
N ALA A 631 -24.42 3.05 6.91
CA ALA A 631 -24.20 1.73 7.51
C ALA A 631 -25.53 1.03 7.81
N SER A 632 -25.57 -0.30 7.75
CA SER A 632 -26.82 -1.03 8.04
C SER A 632 -27.17 -0.91 9.52
N ALA A 633 -28.45 -0.74 9.83
CA ALA A 633 -28.92 -0.64 11.21
C ALA A 633 -28.52 -1.86 12.03
N THR A 634 -28.63 -3.06 11.44
CA THR A 634 -28.18 -4.32 12.05
C THR A 634 -26.70 -4.29 12.47
N SER A 635 -25.81 -3.67 11.68
CA SER A 635 -24.38 -3.57 12.04
C SER A 635 -24.14 -2.63 13.21
N LEU A 636 -24.89 -1.52 13.25
CA LEU A 636 -24.85 -0.53 14.34
C LEU A 636 -25.39 -1.13 15.65
N LEU A 637 -26.51 -1.86 15.60
CA LEU A 637 -27.14 -2.49 16.77
C LEU A 637 -26.24 -3.57 17.39
N ASN A 638 -25.58 -4.38 16.56
CA ASN A 638 -24.76 -5.49 17.04
C ASN A 638 -23.36 -5.08 17.55
N GLY A 639 -22.94 -3.82 17.36
CA GLY A 639 -21.64 -3.31 17.82
C GLY A 639 -20.41 -4.04 17.24
N LYS A 640 -20.55 -4.70 16.09
CA LYS A 640 -19.44 -5.40 15.38
C LYS A 640 -18.57 -4.39 14.62
N ALA A 641 -17.53 -4.88 13.92
CA ALA A 641 -16.76 -4.02 13.02
C ALA A 641 -17.67 -3.42 11.94
N ILE A 642 -17.74 -2.09 11.87
CA ILE A 642 -18.57 -1.33 10.93
C ILE A 642 -17.66 -0.75 9.86
N ASN A 643 -17.95 -1.03 8.59
CA ASN A 643 -17.29 -0.41 7.44
C ASN A 643 -18.35 0.40 6.67
N PRO A 644 -18.63 1.65 7.07
CA PRO A 644 -19.65 2.46 6.44
C PRO A 644 -19.21 2.96 5.07
N MET A 645 -20.16 3.12 4.16
CA MET A 645 -19.98 3.90 2.95
C MET A 645 -19.79 5.37 3.30
N TYR A 646 -18.91 6.09 2.59
CA TYR A 646 -18.62 7.49 2.88
C TYR A 646 -18.82 8.40 1.67
N TYR A 647 -19.59 9.46 1.88
CA TYR A 647 -19.82 10.54 0.93
C TYR A 647 -19.28 11.85 1.49
N GLY A 648 -18.28 12.41 0.82
CA GLY A 648 -17.75 13.75 1.13
C GLY A 648 -17.84 14.67 -0.08
N ILE A 649 -17.31 15.89 0.05
CA ILE A 649 -17.30 16.88 -1.04
C ILE A 649 -16.57 16.34 -2.28
N SER A 650 -15.49 15.59 -2.08
CA SER A 650 -14.75 14.93 -3.16
C SER A 650 -15.57 13.92 -3.95
N ASN A 651 -16.68 13.40 -3.37
CA ASN A 651 -17.50 12.34 -3.93
C ASN A 651 -18.89 12.87 -4.35
N GLY A 652 -19.00 14.18 -4.59
CA GLY A 652 -20.20 14.81 -5.15
C GLY A 652 -21.10 15.53 -4.14
N LEU A 653 -20.83 15.47 -2.83
CA LEU A 653 -21.63 16.17 -1.83
C LEU A 653 -21.42 17.71 -1.92
N PRO A 654 -22.47 18.51 -2.17
CA PRO A 654 -22.31 19.97 -2.36
C PRO A 654 -21.86 20.72 -1.11
N CYS A 655 -22.34 20.30 0.06
CA CYS A 655 -22.08 20.95 1.33
C CYS A 655 -22.12 19.94 2.48
N ILE A 656 -21.42 20.24 3.57
CA ILE A 656 -21.47 19.45 4.80
C ILE A 656 -22.65 19.90 5.65
N ALA A 657 -23.31 18.97 6.34
CA ALA A 657 -24.40 19.28 7.26
C ALA A 657 -23.96 20.28 8.34
N THR A 658 -24.81 21.27 8.63
CA THR A 658 -24.59 22.23 9.72
C THR A 658 -24.77 21.52 11.08
N ALA A 659 -23.90 21.79 12.04
CA ALA A 659 -24.03 21.23 13.39
C ALA A 659 -25.36 21.67 14.06
N ASN A 660 -26.04 20.74 14.73
CA ASN A 660 -27.36 20.97 15.35
C ASN A 660 -28.42 21.49 14.36
N SER A 661 -28.32 21.13 13.07
CA SER A 661 -29.35 21.42 12.07
C SER A 661 -30.42 20.32 12.03
N TYR A 662 -31.49 20.59 11.31
CA TYR A 662 -32.58 19.64 11.08
C TYR A 662 -32.87 19.54 9.59
N SER A 663 -32.67 18.36 9.02
CA SER A 663 -32.92 18.12 7.60
C SER A 663 -34.31 17.49 7.41
N HIS A 664 -34.92 17.74 6.26
CA HIS A 664 -36.24 17.20 5.92
C HIS A 664 -36.09 15.95 5.06
N LEU A 665 -36.73 14.86 5.44
CA LEU A 665 -36.84 13.63 4.65
C LEU A 665 -38.29 13.46 4.19
N THR A 666 -38.51 13.34 2.89
CA THR A 666 -39.85 13.04 2.33
C THR A 666 -40.17 11.53 2.35
N GLU A 667 -41.43 11.17 2.17
CA GLU A 667 -41.89 9.77 2.11
C GLU A 667 -41.30 9.00 0.91
N GLU A 668 -41.00 9.71 -0.17
CA GLU A 668 -40.34 9.19 -1.37
C GLU A 668 -38.86 8.89 -1.12
N GLY A 669 -38.27 9.52 -0.10
CA GLY A 669 -36.86 9.35 0.27
C GLY A 669 -35.96 10.52 -0.05
N ASP A 670 -36.51 11.68 -0.46
CA ASP A 670 -35.68 12.86 -0.71
C ASP A 670 -35.27 13.51 0.61
N LEU A 671 -33.99 13.47 0.90
CA LEU A 671 -33.36 14.12 2.04
C LEU A 671 -32.80 15.48 1.63
N TYR A 672 -33.40 16.55 2.13
CA TYR A 672 -32.96 17.94 1.96
C TYR A 672 -32.06 18.33 3.13
N ILE A 673 -30.77 18.14 2.96
CA ILE A 673 -29.73 18.34 3.97
C ILE A 673 -29.50 19.83 4.21
N ALA A 674 -29.71 20.28 5.45
CA ALA A 674 -29.37 21.61 5.91
C ALA A 674 -27.84 21.74 6.11
N GLY A 675 -27.17 22.37 5.14
CA GLY A 675 -25.71 22.44 5.08
C GLY A 675 -25.09 23.79 5.42
N SER A 676 -23.77 23.78 5.60
CA SER A 676 -22.96 24.92 6.04
C SER A 676 -22.90 26.07 5.03
N THR A 677 -23.19 25.79 3.76
CA THR A 677 -23.11 26.73 2.64
C THR A 677 -24.39 26.76 1.80
N GLY A 678 -25.38 25.93 2.12
CA GLY A 678 -26.60 25.79 1.33
C GLY A 678 -27.35 24.50 1.62
N VAL A 679 -28.24 24.09 0.71
CA VAL A 679 -29.01 22.86 0.81
C VAL A 679 -28.50 21.83 -0.20
N ALA A 680 -28.15 20.64 0.29
CA ALA A 680 -27.91 19.47 -0.55
C ALA A 680 -29.16 18.59 -0.58
N ARG A 681 -29.51 18.01 -1.72
CA ARG A 681 -30.59 17.03 -1.86
C ARG A 681 -30.03 15.68 -2.29
N VAL A 682 -30.54 14.59 -1.71
CA VAL A 682 -30.26 13.21 -2.15
C VAL A 682 -31.49 12.34 -1.94
N ASN A 683 -31.77 11.43 -2.88
CA ASN A 683 -32.77 10.39 -2.63
C ASN A 683 -32.10 9.19 -1.96
N ILE A 684 -32.39 8.95 -0.68
CA ILE A 684 -31.72 7.91 0.11
C ILE A 684 -32.28 6.49 -0.16
N ASN A 685 -33.37 6.37 -0.92
CA ASN A 685 -33.99 5.10 -1.30
C ASN A 685 -33.55 4.60 -2.68
N THR A 686 -32.89 5.44 -3.48
CA THR A 686 -32.41 5.05 -4.81
C THR A 686 -30.96 4.57 -4.70
N PRO A 687 -30.68 3.26 -4.93
CA PRO A 687 -29.32 2.75 -4.91
C PRO A 687 -28.50 3.36 -6.05
N TYR A 688 -27.37 3.98 -5.71
CA TYR A 688 -26.55 4.71 -6.69
C TYR A 688 -25.48 3.85 -7.39
N VAL A 689 -25.05 2.73 -6.78
CA VAL A 689 -23.83 2.04 -7.21
C VAL A 689 -24.11 0.66 -7.78
N ASN A 690 -23.59 0.40 -8.99
CA ASN A 690 -23.45 -0.94 -9.53
C ASN A 690 -21.98 -1.26 -9.87
N ILE A 691 -21.28 -1.93 -8.94
CA ILE A 691 -19.86 -2.32 -9.10
C ILE A 691 -19.66 -3.49 -10.07
N SER A 692 -20.73 -4.16 -10.52
CA SER A 692 -20.60 -5.23 -11.52
C SER A 692 -19.94 -4.77 -12.82
N ASN A 693 -20.02 -3.47 -13.12
CA ASN A 693 -19.59 -2.93 -14.40
C ASN A 693 -18.10 -2.53 -14.41
N LEU A 694 -17.46 -2.34 -13.25
CA LEU A 694 -16.06 -1.90 -13.18
C LEU A 694 -15.11 -2.84 -13.93
N LYS A 695 -14.28 -2.28 -14.82
CA LYS A 695 -13.22 -3.01 -15.52
C LYS A 695 -11.94 -2.98 -14.68
N ALA A 696 -11.26 -4.11 -14.67
CA ALA A 696 -9.91 -4.20 -14.13
C ALA A 696 -9.02 -4.90 -15.17
N SER A 697 -7.73 -4.58 -15.17
CA SER A 697 -6.73 -5.25 -16.01
C SER A 697 -5.37 -5.30 -15.30
N VAL A 698 -4.51 -6.23 -15.73
CA VAL A 698 -3.06 -6.13 -15.52
C VAL A 698 -2.47 -6.14 -16.93
N PRO A 699 -2.20 -4.96 -17.53
CA PRO A 699 -1.75 -4.88 -18.91
C PRO A 699 -0.31 -5.39 -19.09
N PHE A 700 0.51 -5.32 -18.05
CA PHE A 700 1.89 -5.82 -18.05
C PHE A 700 2.39 -6.11 -16.64
N ILE A 701 3.51 -6.84 -16.55
CA ILE A 701 4.30 -7.02 -15.33
C ILE A 701 5.77 -6.69 -15.62
N ASP A 702 6.50 -6.16 -14.65
CA ASP A 702 7.95 -5.98 -14.77
C ASP A 702 8.69 -7.11 -14.06
N ALA A 703 9.52 -7.85 -14.77
CA ALA A 703 10.36 -8.94 -14.28
C ALA A 703 11.84 -8.50 -14.29
N ASP A 704 12.44 -8.29 -13.12
CA ASP A 704 13.80 -7.74 -12.96
C ASP A 704 14.05 -6.51 -13.87
N GLU A 705 13.11 -5.56 -13.85
CA GLU A 705 13.11 -4.30 -14.66
C GLU A 705 12.75 -4.46 -16.14
N LYS A 706 12.53 -5.68 -16.63
CA LYS A 706 12.05 -5.92 -18.00
C LYS A 706 10.53 -6.08 -18.01
N ARG A 707 9.85 -5.26 -18.82
CA ARG A 707 8.40 -5.38 -19.05
C ARG A 707 8.04 -6.64 -19.83
N ILE A 708 6.98 -7.32 -19.38
CA ILE A 708 6.40 -8.51 -19.99
C ILE A 708 4.90 -8.28 -20.17
N TYR A 709 4.40 -8.56 -21.37
CA TYR A 709 3.00 -8.47 -21.74
C TYR A 709 2.31 -9.84 -21.65
N PRO A 710 0.98 -9.87 -21.52
CA PRO A 710 0.25 -11.13 -21.41
C PRO A 710 0.38 -11.98 -22.69
N ASP A 711 0.40 -13.30 -22.49
CA ASP A 711 0.30 -14.32 -23.52
C ASP A 711 -1.08 -14.28 -24.20
N ALA A 712 -1.25 -15.01 -25.31
CA ALA A 712 -2.52 -15.01 -26.08
C ALA A 712 -3.76 -15.46 -25.27
N ASP A 713 -3.56 -16.16 -24.14
CA ASP A 713 -4.62 -16.57 -23.22
C ASP A 713 -4.81 -15.60 -22.04
N GLY A 714 -4.13 -14.45 -22.03
CA GLY A 714 -4.21 -13.41 -20.99
C GLY A 714 -3.37 -13.67 -19.74
N GLY A 715 -2.59 -14.76 -19.69
CA GLY A 715 -1.66 -15.06 -18.60
C GLY A 715 -0.26 -14.48 -18.80
N PHE A 716 0.64 -14.66 -17.84
CA PHE A 716 2.03 -14.24 -17.94
C PHE A 716 2.98 -15.42 -17.71
N THR A 717 3.96 -15.59 -18.60
CA THR A 717 5.03 -16.56 -18.43
C THR A 717 6.35 -15.86 -18.10
N ILE A 718 6.94 -16.18 -16.94
CA ILE A 718 8.19 -15.56 -16.46
C ILE A 718 9.32 -16.59 -16.30
N ASP A 719 10.56 -16.17 -16.60
CA ASP A 719 11.72 -17.04 -16.53
C ASP A 719 12.11 -17.39 -15.09
N SER A 720 12.68 -18.58 -14.90
CA SER A 720 13.22 -19.08 -13.65
C SER A 720 14.24 -18.16 -12.98
N SER A 721 15.03 -17.41 -13.76
CA SER A 721 16.05 -16.50 -13.25
C SER A 721 15.47 -15.24 -12.59
N VAL A 722 14.22 -14.91 -12.89
CA VAL A 722 13.56 -13.68 -12.44
C VAL A 722 13.44 -13.69 -10.91
N ARG A 723 14.02 -12.69 -10.25
CA ARG A 723 14.01 -12.59 -8.77
C ARG A 723 12.92 -11.68 -8.25
N LYS A 724 12.54 -10.65 -8.99
CA LYS A 724 11.54 -9.67 -8.62
C LYS A 724 10.52 -9.56 -9.74
N ILE A 725 9.24 -9.64 -9.36
CA ILE A 725 8.14 -9.24 -10.23
C ILE A 725 7.41 -8.05 -9.63
N VAL A 726 7.02 -7.11 -10.48
CA VAL A 726 6.14 -6.00 -10.15
C VAL A 726 4.89 -6.14 -11.01
N ILE A 727 3.76 -6.36 -10.36
CA ILE A 727 2.45 -6.46 -11.00
C ILE A 727 1.84 -5.06 -11.00
N HIS A 728 1.37 -4.59 -12.15
CA HIS A 728 0.71 -3.29 -12.31
C HIS A 728 -0.78 -3.46 -12.53
N PRO A 729 -1.58 -3.67 -11.47
CA PRO A 729 -3.03 -3.76 -11.62
C PRO A 729 -3.67 -2.38 -11.78
N HIS A 730 -4.62 -2.30 -12.69
CA HIS A 730 -5.48 -1.14 -12.87
C HIS A 730 -6.93 -1.54 -12.63
N VAL A 731 -7.62 -0.75 -11.82
CA VAL A 731 -9.07 -0.81 -11.65
C VAL A 731 -9.62 0.52 -12.14
N PHE A 732 -10.17 0.50 -13.35
CA PHE A 732 -10.66 1.70 -14.01
C PHE A 732 -11.96 2.12 -13.36
N ASN A 733 -12.00 3.35 -12.86
CA ASN A 733 -13.21 3.93 -12.31
C ASN A 733 -13.17 5.43 -12.59
N TYR A 734 -14.15 5.88 -13.32
CA TYR A 734 -14.36 7.24 -13.76
C TYR A 734 -15.58 7.88 -13.08
N SER A 735 -16.27 7.16 -12.19
CA SER A 735 -17.31 7.73 -11.32
C SER A 735 -16.73 8.66 -10.23
N LEU A 736 -17.59 9.20 -9.36
CA LEU A 736 -17.21 9.99 -8.17
C LEU A 736 -16.81 9.12 -6.96
N MET A 737 -17.00 7.81 -7.06
CA MET A 737 -16.77 6.90 -5.93
C MET A 737 -15.34 6.38 -5.92
N ASP A 738 -14.86 5.98 -4.75
CA ASP A 738 -13.57 5.31 -4.58
C ASP A 738 -13.78 3.96 -3.87
N PRO A 739 -14.14 2.88 -4.61
CA PRO A 739 -14.46 1.59 -4.03
C PRO A 739 -13.23 0.92 -3.42
N GLN A 740 -13.47 -0.12 -2.60
CA GLN A 740 -12.38 -0.92 -2.05
C GLN A 740 -11.98 -2.04 -3.03
N VAL A 741 -10.67 -2.21 -3.19
CA VAL A 741 -10.08 -3.27 -4.01
C VAL A 741 -9.34 -4.21 -3.09
N THR A 742 -9.65 -5.49 -3.24
CA THR A 742 -9.06 -6.55 -2.43
C THR A 742 -8.29 -7.50 -3.34
N TYR A 743 -7.00 -7.72 -3.08
CA TYR A 743 -6.15 -8.53 -3.95
C TYR A 743 -5.30 -9.55 -3.18
N ARG A 744 -4.83 -10.58 -3.90
CA ARG A 744 -3.80 -11.52 -3.45
C ARG A 744 -3.16 -12.27 -4.61
N LEU A 745 -1.93 -12.75 -4.43
CA LEU A 745 -1.29 -13.74 -5.27
C LEU A 745 -1.53 -15.15 -4.71
N LYS A 746 -2.55 -15.83 -5.21
CA LYS A 746 -2.84 -17.23 -4.86
C LYS A 746 -1.64 -18.11 -5.24
N GLY A 747 -1.16 -18.89 -4.28
CA GLY A 747 0.09 -19.67 -4.39
C GLY A 747 1.26 -19.04 -3.62
N PHE A 748 1.13 -17.80 -3.15
CA PHE A 748 2.11 -17.12 -2.30
C PHE A 748 1.47 -16.49 -1.06
N ASP A 749 0.39 -15.71 -1.23
CA ASP A 749 -0.27 -15.02 -0.12
C ASP A 749 -1.26 -15.92 0.66
N ASN A 750 -1.28 -15.74 1.98
CA ASN A 750 -2.18 -16.46 2.89
C ASN A 750 -3.52 -15.75 3.14
N ARG A 751 -3.58 -14.43 2.92
CA ARG A 751 -4.78 -13.60 3.13
C ARG A 751 -4.91 -12.57 2.02
N PHE A 752 -6.10 -12.03 1.87
CA PHE A 752 -6.32 -10.89 0.99
C PHE A 752 -5.80 -9.58 1.63
N ILE A 753 -5.37 -8.66 0.78
CA ILE A 753 -4.99 -7.29 1.13
C ILE A 753 -6.05 -6.36 0.55
N THR A 754 -6.65 -5.51 1.38
CA THR A 754 -7.70 -4.56 0.97
C THR A 754 -7.14 -3.14 1.02
N VAL A 755 -7.31 -2.39 -0.06
CA VAL A 755 -6.91 -0.99 -0.22
C VAL A 755 -8.04 -0.21 -0.87
N LYS A 756 -8.03 1.13 -0.77
CA LYS A 756 -8.89 1.95 -1.65
C LYS A 756 -8.41 1.84 -3.09
N ARG A 757 -9.32 1.96 -4.05
CA ARG A 757 -8.95 1.94 -5.47
C ARG A 757 -7.95 3.03 -5.84
N SER A 758 -8.10 4.25 -5.29
CA SER A 758 -7.14 5.35 -5.46
C SER A 758 -5.74 5.08 -4.89
N GLU A 759 -5.63 4.15 -3.94
CA GLU A 759 -4.37 3.73 -3.30
C GLU A 759 -3.76 2.47 -3.95
N LEU A 760 -4.44 1.89 -4.95
CA LEU A 760 -3.94 0.73 -5.68
C LEU A 760 -2.76 1.13 -6.56
N GLY A 761 -1.56 0.76 -6.13
CA GLY A 761 -0.33 0.96 -6.88
C GLY A 761 0.32 -0.36 -7.33
N PRO A 762 1.54 -0.29 -7.90
CA PRO A 762 2.30 -1.47 -8.29
C PRO A 762 2.62 -2.39 -7.10
N ILE A 763 2.41 -3.70 -7.27
CA ILE A 763 2.58 -4.70 -6.21
C ILE A 763 3.82 -5.54 -6.50
N THR A 764 4.75 -5.57 -5.55
CA THR A 764 6.03 -6.26 -5.72
C THR A 764 6.07 -7.61 -4.99
N TYR A 765 6.46 -8.67 -5.70
CA TYR A 765 6.83 -9.95 -5.12
C TYR A 765 8.29 -10.27 -5.42
N THR A 766 8.99 -10.89 -4.47
CA THR A 766 10.38 -11.29 -4.63
C THR A 766 10.57 -12.77 -4.31
N ASN A 767 11.53 -13.40 -4.97
CA ASN A 767 11.95 -14.79 -4.75
C ASN A 767 10.82 -15.82 -4.86
N LEU A 768 9.89 -15.63 -5.80
CA LEU A 768 8.89 -16.65 -6.14
C LEU A 768 9.58 -17.92 -6.61
N SER A 769 9.18 -19.08 -6.08
CA SER A 769 9.59 -20.39 -6.59
C SER A 769 9.00 -20.66 -7.98
N GLY A 770 9.56 -21.60 -8.73
CA GLY A 770 8.95 -22.05 -9.98
C GLY A 770 7.59 -22.74 -9.77
N GLY A 771 6.55 -22.26 -10.45
CA GLY A 771 5.19 -22.75 -10.29
C GLY A 771 4.12 -21.85 -10.92
N ASP A 772 2.86 -22.28 -10.78
CA ASP A 772 1.70 -21.54 -11.24
C ASP A 772 1.09 -20.72 -10.10
N TYR A 773 0.93 -19.44 -10.34
CA TYR A 773 0.31 -18.48 -9.44
C TYR A 773 -0.94 -17.91 -10.10
N SER A 774 -1.86 -17.40 -9.28
CA SER A 774 -3.01 -16.64 -9.78
C SER A 774 -3.14 -15.34 -9.01
N PHE A 775 -2.94 -14.22 -9.68
CA PHE A 775 -3.19 -12.90 -9.11
C PHE A 775 -4.68 -12.63 -9.17
N VAL A 776 -5.33 -12.56 -8.00
CA VAL A 776 -6.78 -12.42 -7.87
C VAL A 776 -7.08 -11.01 -7.36
N ILE A 777 -7.91 -10.28 -8.09
CA ILE A 777 -8.46 -8.98 -7.70
C ILE A 777 -9.97 -9.15 -7.50
N GLN A 778 -10.47 -8.64 -6.38
CA GLN A 778 -11.88 -8.62 -6.03
C GLN A 778 -12.28 -7.16 -5.79
N MET A 779 -13.28 -6.71 -6.52
CA MET A 779 -13.93 -5.43 -6.26
C MET A 779 -15.10 -5.70 -5.34
N ILE A 780 -15.05 -5.09 -4.16
CA ILE A 780 -16.08 -5.19 -3.14
C ILE A 780 -16.72 -3.81 -3.05
N ASP A 781 -18.05 -3.75 -3.03
CA ASP A 781 -18.72 -2.50 -2.72
C ASP A 781 -18.38 -2.01 -1.30
N GLN A 782 -18.60 -0.73 -1.05
CA GLN A 782 -18.28 -0.17 0.27
C GLN A 782 -19.14 -0.77 1.41
N MET A 783 -20.12 -1.61 1.09
CA MET A 783 -21.06 -2.28 1.97
C MET A 783 -20.80 -3.80 2.09
N GLY A 784 -19.79 -4.33 1.42
CA GLY A 784 -19.48 -5.76 1.39
C GLY A 784 -20.28 -6.58 0.37
N GLY A 785 -21.19 -5.96 -0.39
CA GLY A 785 -21.91 -6.54 -1.53
C GLY A 785 -21.11 -6.46 -2.84
N GLY A 786 -21.50 -7.27 -3.83
CA GLY A 786 -20.82 -7.34 -5.12
C GLY A 786 -19.43 -8.00 -5.05
N ASN A 787 -19.25 -9.12 -5.74
CA ASN A 787 -17.95 -9.78 -5.88
C ASN A 787 -17.62 -9.97 -7.35
N LYS A 788 -17.17 -8.90 -8.01
CA LYS A 788 -16.54 -9.07 -9.32
C LYS A 788 -15.10 -9.50 -9.09
N VAL A 789 -14.81 -10.73 -9.48
CA VAL A 789 -13.51 -11.35 -9.32
C VAL A 789 -12.84 -11.41 -10.69
N MET A 790 -11.62 -10.89 -10.76
CA MET A 790 -10.73 -11.10 -11.89
C MET A 790 -9.51 -11.89 -11.40
N SER A 791 -9.08 -12.86 -12.19
CA SER A 791 -7.93 -13.71 -11.88
C SER A 791 -7.02 -13.82 -13.09
N ILE A 792 -5.73 -13.59 -12.88
CA ILE A 792 -4.71 -13.62 -13.92
C ILE A 792 -3.68 -14.69 -13.58
N ARG A 793 -3.40 -15.58 -14.53
CA ARG A 793 -2.40 -16.65 -14.36
C ARG A 793 -1.00 -16.07 -14.50
N ILE A 794 -0.11 -16.38 -13.56
CA ILE A 794 1.32 -16.06 -13.66
C ILE A 794 2.10 -17.37 -13.48
N THR A 795 2.74 -17.84 -14.53
CA THR A 795 3.52 -19.10 -14.52
C THR A 795 5.00 -18.77 -14.51
N LYS A 796 5.69 -19.10 -13.42
CA LYS A 796 7.15 -19.02 -13.34
C LYS A 796 7.76 -20.35 -13.74
N THR A 797 8.61 -20.35 -14.78
CA THR A 797 9.30 -21.56 -15.19
C THR A 797 10.19 -22.06 -14.05
N LYS A 798 10.16 -23.38 -13.83
CA LYS A 798 10.96 -24.00 -12.78
C LYS A 798 12.44 -23.89 -13.11
N SER A 799 13.23 -23.41 -12.16
CA SER A 799 14.68 -23.49 -12.25
C SER A 799 15.12 -24.93 -12.44
N PHE A 800 16.30 -25.12 -13.05
CA PHE A 800 16.90 -26.45 -13.20
C PHE A 800 16.91 -27.21 -11.86
N THR A 801 17.18 -26.53 -10.75
CA THR A 801 17.22 -27.11 -9.40
C THR A 801 15.85 -27.41 -8.78
N GLU A 802 14.76 -26.88 -9.34
CA GLU A 802 13.39 -27.08 -8.83
C GLU A 802 12.67 -28.24 -9.54
N ASN A 803 13.26 -28.77 -10.62
CA ASN A 803 12.69 -29.88 -11.36
C ASN A 803 12.94 -31.21 -10.64
N ILE A 804 11.91 -32.06 -10.56
CA ILE A 804 12.01 -33.39 -9.93
C ILE A 804 13.11 -34.23 -10.59
N TRP A 805 13.28 -34.13 -11.91
CA TRP A 805 14.34 -34.85 -12.61
C TRP A 805 15.75 -34.39 -12.21
N PHE A 806 15.94 -33.14 -11.78
CA PHE A 806 17.22 -32.72 -11.20
C PHE A 806 17.50 -33.44 -9.90
N TYR A 807 16.51 -33.58 -9.01
CA TYR A 807 16.69 -34.41 -7.80
C TYR A 807 16.84 -35.89 -8.12
N ILE A 808 16.24 -36.39 -9.22
CA ILE A 808 16.47 -37.76 -9.69
C ILE A 808 17.90 -37.90 -10.25
N VAL A 809 18.42 -36.96 -11.03
CA VAL A 809 19.77 -37.01 -11.60
C VAL A 809 20.83 -36.72 -10.56
N PHE A 810 20.60 -35.76 -9.68
CA PHE A 810 21.42 -35.50 -8.50
C PHE A 810 21.35 -36.69 -7.56
N GLY A 811 20.18 -37.32 -7.38
CA GLY A 811 19.98 -38.55 -6.63
C GLY A 811 20.64 -39.76 -7.27
N LEU A 812 20.63 -39.89 -8.59
CA LEU A 812 21.31 -40.93 -9.38
C LEU A 812 22.82 -40.66 -9.47
N GLY A 813 23.23 -39.39 -9.43
CA GLY A 813 24.61 -38.93 -9.37
C GLY A 813 25.18 -39.12 -7.97
N MET A 814 24.40 -38.86 -6.93
CA MET A 814 24.67 -39.23 -5.53
C MET A 814 24.67 -40.74 -5.37
N LEU A 815 23.71 -41.46 -5.95
CA LEU A 815 23.71 -42.92 -5.97
C LEU A 815 24.87 -43.45 -6.79
N GLY A 816 25.26 -42.76 -7.87
CA GLY A 816 26.42 -43.05 -8.70
C GLY A 816 27.73 -42.76 -7.97
N MET A 817 27.79 -41.73 -7.14
CA MET A 817 28.89 -41.40 -6.23
C MET A 817 28.89 -42.30 -5.00
N ILE A 818 27.73 -42.82 -4.57
CA ILE A 818 27.61 -43.83 -3.52
C ILE A 818 27.95 -45.19 -4.12
N ILE A 819 27.63 -45.51 -5.36
CA ILE A 819 28.01 -46.76 -6.04
C ILE A 819 29.46 -46.69 -6.46
N ALA A 820 29.96 -45.55 -6.93
CA ALA A 820 31.38 -45.32 -7.19
C ALA A 820 32.15 -45.17 -5.89
N GLY A 821 31.54 -44.64 -4.84
CA GLY A 821 32.07 -44.56 -3.47
C GLY A 821 32.02 -45.91 -2.78
N VAL A 822 31.03 -46.76 -3.05
CA VAL A 822 30.90 -48.16 -2.58
C VAL A 822 31.76 -49.06 -3.43
N ASN A 823 31.90 -48.85 -4.74
CA ASN A 823 32.83 -49.58 -5.62
C ASN A 823 34.25 -49.13 -5.36
N SER A 824 34.49 -47.85 -5.08
CA SER A 824 35.78 -47.36 -4.63
C SER A 824 36.01 -47.79 -3.19
N TYR A 825 35.01 -47.89 -2.33
CA TYR A 825 35.09 -48.45 -0.98
C TYR A 825 35.23 -49.97 -1.02
N VAL A 826 34.71 -50.68 -2.02
CA VAL A 826 34.86 -52.14 -2.19
C VAL A 826 36.17 -52.44 -2.89
N ARG A 827 36.61 -51.65 -3.87
CA ARG A 827 37.99 -51.72 -4.42
C ARG A 827 39.00 -51.28 -3.37
N TYR A 828 38.70 -50.23 -2.60
CA TYR A 828 39.47 -49.79 -1.44
C TYR A 828 39.35 -50.80 -0.31
N THR A 829 38.26 -51.54 -0.11
CA THR A 829 38.12 -52.56 0.96
C THR A 829 38.70 -53.90 0.54
N VAL A 830 38.70 -54.26 -0.74
CA VAL A 830 39.42 -55.42 -1.29
C VAL A 830 40.92 -55.11 -1.32
N ALA A 831 41.32 -53.94 -1.84
CA ALA A 831 42.69 -53.44 -1.73
C ALA A 831 43.09 -53.22 -0.27
N ARG A 832 42.20 -52.75 0.62
CA ARG A 832 42.41 -52.64 2.08
C ARG A 832 42.27 -53.97 2.77
N LEU A 833 41.67 -55.03 2.27
CA LEU A 833 41.77 -56.36 2.92
C LEU A 833 43.10 -57.00 2.54
N GLU A 834 43.55 -56.80 1.30
CA GLU A 834 44.88 -57.18 0.82
C GLU A 834 46.01 -56.26 1.34
N LYS A 835 45.70 -55.02 1.73
CA LYS A 835 46.58 -54.03 2.36
C LYS A 835 46.46 -54.02 3.87
N LYS A 836 45.33 -54.41 4.50
CA LYS A 836 45.15 -54.57 5.97
C LYS A 836 45.76 -55.88 6.49
N HIS A 837 45.83 -56.94 5.68
CA HIS A 837 46.77 -58.03 5.95
C HIS A 837 48.25 -57.62 5.84
N ARG A 838 48.57 -56.43 5.28
CA ARG A 838 49.92 -55.84 5.20
C ARG A 838 50.12 -54.59 6.09
N GLU A 839 49.04 -53.94 6.55
CA GLU A 839 49.00 -52.68 7.32
C GLU A 839 48.61 -52.91 8.79
N GLU A 840 47.95 -54.02 9.16
CA GLU A 840 47.81 -54.38 10.59
C GLU A 840 49.19 -54.65 11.22
N SER A 841 50.19 -55.07 10.44
CA SER A 841 51.59 -55.14 10.86
C SER A 841 52.33 -53.78 10.85
N GLU A 842 51.82 -52.74 10.18
CA GLU A 842 52.42 -51.38 10.20
C GLU A 842 51.71 -50.43 11.18
N LYS A 843 50.42 -50.62 11.47
CA LYS A 843 49.66 -49.79 12.42
C LYS A 843 50.02 -50.04 13.88
N GLU A 844 50.39 -51.26 14.27
CA GLU A 844 50.97 -51.51 15.60
C GLU A 844 52.34 -50.83 15.75
N ARG A 845 53.05 -50.59 14.63
CA ARG A 845 54.35 -49.92 14.62
C ARG A 845 54.23 -48.39 14.67
N ILE A 846 53.32 -47.77 13.91
CA ILE A 846 53.11 -46.30 13.92
C ILE A 846 52.55 -45.81 15.27
N LYS A 847 51.68 -46.58 15.93
CA LYS A 847 51.15 -46.22 17.26
C LYS A 847 52.25 -46.25 18.34
N SER A 848 53.16 -47.22 18.27
CA SER A 848 54.36 -47.25 19.13
C SER A 848 55.37 -46.13 18.79
N GLU A 849 55.44 -45.68 17.53
CA GLU A 849 56.31 -44.56 17.10
C GLU A 849 55.75 -43.19 17.53
N LEU A 850 54.42 -43.00 17.55
CA LEU A 850 53.75 -41.79 18.05
C LEU A 850 53.84 -41.65 19.59
N ASP A 851 53.65 -42.73 20.35
CA ASP A 851 53.85 -42.74 21.81
C ASP A 851 55.31 -42.42 22.18
N THR A 852 56.27 -42.84 21.35
CA THR A 852 57.70 -42.48 21.50
C THR A 852 57.95 -41.00 21.19
N ALA A 853 57.31 -40.45 20.15
CA ALA A 853 57.48 -39.05 19.76
C ALA A 853 56.91 -38.06 20.81
N SER A 854 55.76 -38.39 21.42
CA SER A 854 55.19 -37.63 22.55
C SER A 854 56.12 -37.64 23.78
N GLY A 855 56.67 -38.82 24.12
CA GLY A 855 57.66 -38.95 25.20
C GLY A 855 58.95 -38.15 24.95
N ILE A 856 59.43 -38.10 23.69
CA ILE A 856 60.60 -37.27 23.32
C ILE A 856 60.27 -35.77 23.49
N GLN A 857 59.12 -35.32 23.00
CA GLN A 857 58.73 -33.91 23.08
C GLN A 857 58.62 -33.42 24.53
N GLN A 858 57.97 -34.18 25.41
CA GLN A 858 57.88 -33.85 26.84
C GLN A 858 59.25 -33.85 27.54
N SER A 859 60.19 -34.72 27.12
CA SER A 859 61.55 -34.75 27.70
C SER A 859 62.41 -33.54 27.34
N LEU A 860 62.07 -32.81 26.27
CA LEU A 860 62.80 -31.63 25.79
C LEU A 860 62.35 -30.33 26.45
N LEU A 861 61.20 -30.33 27.12
CA LEU A 861 60.73 -29.22 27.94
C LEU A 861 61.24 -29.35 29.38
N PRO A 862 61.59 -28.24 30.05
CA PRO A 862 62.01 -28.29 31.45
C PRO A 862 60.90 -28.81 32.37
N HIS A 863 61.01 -30.03 32.88
CA HIS A 863 59.96 -30.71 33.67
C HIS A 863 60.35 -30.94 35.14
N GLN A 864 61.54 -30.52 35.56
CA GLN A 864 62.00 -30.63 36.94
C GLN A 864 61.77 -29.31 37.69
N PHE A 865 61.00 -29.35 38.78
CA PHE A 865 60.69 -28.20 39.61
C PHE A 865 60.99 -28.49 41.09
N PRO A 866 61.66 -27.57 41.82
CA PRO A 866 62.34 -26.38 41.32
C PRO A 866 63.56 -26.76 40.45
N PRO A 867 63.82 -26.06 39.33
CA PRO A 867 64.86 -26.47 38.38
C PRO A 867 66.30 -26.22 38.86
N TYR A 868 66.48 -25.27 39.78
CA TYR A 868 67.78 -24.93 40.37
C TYR A 868 67.67 -24.98 41.90
N PRO A 869 67.73 -26.17 42.52
CA PRO A 869 67.56 -26.32 43.97
C PRO A 869 68.58 -25.53 44.81
N ASP A 870 69.76 -25.26 44.22
CA ASP A 870 70.85 -24.52 44.86
C ASP A 870 70.77 -22.99 44.67
N ARG A 871 69.76 -22.48 43.95
CA ARG A 871 69.51 -21.05 43.70
C ARG A 871 68.25 -20.62 44.46
N ASN A 872 68.36 -19.60 45.30
CA ASN A 872 67.26 -19.07 46.12
C ASN A 872 66.78 -17.68 45.67
N GLU A 873 67.42 -17.11 44.65
CA GLU A 873 67.20 -15.75 44.15
C GLU A 873 65.89 -15.62 43.35
N PHE A 874 65.32 -16.73 42.90
CA PHE A 874 64.05 -16.79 42.18
C PHE A 874 63.35 -18.14 42.36
N ASN A 875 62.07 -18.20 42.00
CA ASN A 875 61.26 -19.41 41.99
C ASN A 875 60.43 -19.47 40.71
N ILE A 876 60.45 -20.59 40.00
CA ILE A 876 59.82 -20.71 38.69
C ILE A 876 59.03 -22.01 38.59
N TYR A 877 57.84 -21.93 38.00
CA TYR A 877 57.01 -23.09 37.70
C TYR A 877 56.35 -22.91 36.33
N ALA A 878 56.22 -24.00 35.57
CA ALA A 878 55.59 -24.00 34.27
C ALA A 878 54.81 -25.30 34.02
N LEU A 879 53.75 -25.20 33.22
CA LEU A 879 52.83 -26.30 32.91
C LEU A 879 52.47 -26.23 31.43
N MET A 880 52.40 -27.40 30.78
CA MET A 880 51.89 -27.54 29.41
C MET A 880 50.99 -28.78 29.32
N ASN A 881 49.71 -28.59 29.02
CA ASN A 881 48.77 -29.68 28.74
C ASN A 881 48.41 -29.66 27.25
N PRO A 882 48.90 -30.59 26.43
CA PRO A 882 48.64 -30.57 24.99
C PRO A 882 47.21 -31.03 24.68
N ALA A 883 46.57 -30.39 23.70
CA ALA A 883 45.23 -30.74 23.25
C ALA A 883 45.20 -32.05 22.43
N ARG A 884 46.35 -32.50 21.92
CA ARG A 884 46.55 -33.75 21.16
C ARG A 884 47.78 -34.53 21.66
N GLU A 885 48.07 -35.68 21.06
CA GLU A 885 49.21 -36.55 21.41
C GLU A 885 50.58 -35.82 21.38
N VAL A 886 50.73 -34.78 20.54
CA VAL A 886 51.89 -33.87 20.48
C VAL A 886 51.40 -32.43 20.26
N GLY A 887 51.96 -31.48 21.03
CA GLY A 887 51.57 -30.05 21.02
C GLY A 887 52.43 -29.16 20.11
N GLY A 888 51.96 -27.96 19.77
CA GLY A 888 52.73 -26.90 19.11
C GLY A 888 53.35 -25.91 20.11
N ASP A 889 52.69 -25.71 21.25
CA ASP A 889 53.17 -24.78 22.28
C ASP A 889 54.42 -25.27 23.00
N PHE A 890 55.17 -24.33 23.56
CA PHE A 890 56.23 -24.64 24.51
C PHE A 890 56.57 -23.51 25.45
N TYR A 891 57.21 -23.88 26.56
CA TYR A 891 57.96 -22.97 27.40
C TYR A 891 59.43 -23.44 27.51
N ASP A 892 60.31 -22.52 27.83
CA ASP A 892 61.69 -22.83 28.19
C ASP A 892 62.19 -21.86 29.26
N TYR A 893 63.15 -22.30 30.05
CA TYR A 893 63.91 -21.43 30.92
C TYR A 893 65.30 -22.00 31.16
N PHE A 894 66.32 -21.15 31.13
CA PHE A 894 67.70 -21.57 31.34
C PHE A 894 68.57 -20.39 31.78
N LEU A 895 69.61 -20.69 32.57
CA LEU A 895 70.65 -19.73 32.90
C LEU A 895 71.58 -19.57 31.68
N ILE A 896 71.70 -18.35 31.16
CA ILE A 896 72.67 -17.99 30.10
C ILE A 896 74.09 -17.97 30.71
N ASP A 897 74.19 -17.41 31.92
CA ASP A 897 75.37 -17.39 32.78
C ASP A 897 74.94 -17.40 34.25
N ASP A 898 75.87 -17.15 35.18
CA ASP A 898 75.58 -17.18 36.62
C ASP A 898 74.60 -16.10 37.11
N ASP A 899 74.32 -15.08 36.30
CA ASP A 899 73.52 -13.90 36.67
C ASP A 899 72.35 -13.62 35.72
N HIS A 900 72.22 -14.31 34.57
CA HIS A 900 71.14 -14.08 33.61
C HIS A 900 70.25 -15.30 33.42
N LEU A 901 68.97 -15.19 33.79
CA LEU A 901 67.93 -16.20 33.58
C LEU A 901 67.08 -15.84 32.36
N CYS A 902 67.09 -16.68 31.32
CA CYS A 902 66.21 -16.58 30.17
C CYS A 902 64.89 -17.31 30.42
N LEU A 903 63.78 -16.68 30.03
CA LEU A 903 62.42 -17.19 30.03
C LEU A 903 61.86 -17.11 28.62
N VAL A 904 61.24 -18.18 28.16
CA VAL A 904 60.61 -18.25 26.84
C VAL A 904 59.24 -18.89 26.98
N ILE A 905 58.24 -18.30 26.35
CA ILE A 905 56.96 -18.97 26.08
C ILE A 905 56.54 -18.69 24.64
N ALA A 906 55.93 -19.68 24.01
CA ALA A 906 55.67 -19.62 22.58
C ALA A 906 54.55 -20.56 22.15
N ASP A 907 53.85 -20.17 21.09
CA ASP A 907 52.80 -20.95 20.41
C ASP A 907 53.11 -21.02 18.90
N VAL A 908 53.06 -22.23 18.34
CA VAL A 908 53.38 -22.52 16.94
C VAL A 908 52.10 -22.72 16.14
N SER A 909 51.99 -22.03 15.01
CA SER A 909 50.87 -22.18 14.09
C SER A 909 50.76 -23.61 13.54
N GLY A 910 49.61 -24.26 13.76
CA GLY A 910 49.32 -25.61 13.28
C GLY A 910 49.27 -26.64 14.40
N LYS A 911 48.91 -27.89 14.09
CA LYS A 911 48.72 -28.96 15.09
C LYS A 911 49.32 -30.28 14.61
N GLY A 912 49.79 -31.13 15.53
CA GLY A 912 50.38 -32.44 15.23
C GLY A 912 51.89 -32.42 14.98
N ILE A 913 52.46 -33.51 14.45
CA ILE A 913 53.93 -33.72 14.37
C ILE A 913 54.69 -32.57 13.67
N PRO A 914 54.22 -32.00 12.54
CA PRO A 914 54.94 -30.90 11.90
C PRO A 914 55.07 -29.65 12.79
N ALA A 915 54.02 -29.32 13.57
CA ALA A 915 54.06 -28.23 14.55
C ALA A 915 55.01 -28.56 15.71
N ALA A 916 54.98 -29.81 16.22
CA ALA A 916 55.91 -30.26 17.26
C ALA A 916 57.39 -30.26 16.81
N LEU A 917 57.68 -30.59 15.54
CA LEU A 917 59.02 -30.48 14.97
C LEU A 917 59.45 -29.01 14.80
N PHE A 918 58.54 -28.15 14.35
CA PHE A 918 58.81 -26.71 14.20
C PHE A 918 58.99 -26.01 15.55
N MET A 919 58.23 -26.44 16.57
CA MET A 919 58.43 -26.08 17.97
C MET A 919 59.86 -26.41 18.43
N MET A 920 60.32 -27.64 18.25
CA MET A 920 61.66 -28.05 18.67
C MET A 920 62.76 -27.25 17.98
N MET A 921 62.62 -27.00 16.67
CA MET A 921 63.56 -26.15 15.93
C MET A 921 63.57 -24.73 16.48
N SER A 922 62.39 -24.15 16.73
CA SER A 922 62.23 -22.80 17.26
C SER A 922 62.85 -22.67 18.65
N LYS A 923 62.57 -23.61 19.56
CA LYS A 923 63.17 -23.68 20.90
C LYS A 923 64.69 -23.73 20.84
N ILE A 924 65.27 -24.64 20.04
CA ILE A 924 66.73 -24.79 19.93
C ILE A 924 67.38 -23.55 19.31
N ILE A 925 66.77 -22.95 18.28
CA ILE A 925 67.30 -21.74 17.63
C ILE A 925 67.29 -20.56 18.60
N VAL A 926 66.16 -20.33 19.29
CA VAL A 926 66.03 -19.28 20.29
C VAL A 926 67.05 -19.48 21.42
N GLN A 927 67.16 -20.71 21.94
CA GLN A 927 68.14 -21.05 22.98
C GLN A 927 69.58 -20.86 22.51
N SER A 928 69.91 -21.26 21.27
CA SER A 928 71.25 -21.10 20.71
C SER A 928 71.66 -19.63 20.59
N TYR A 929 70.74 -18.74 20.21
CA TYR A 929 71.02 -17.31 20.16
C TYR A 929 71.07 -16.69 21.55
N ALA A 930 70.21 -17.08 22.48
CA ALA A 930 70.26 -16.62 23.87
C ALA A 930 71.62 -16.91 24.54
N ASN A 931 72.18 -18.09 24.30
CA ASN A 931 73.50 -18.48 24.83
C ASN A 931 74.68 -17.68 24.27
N THR A 932 74.47 -16.81 23.27
CA THR A 932 75.51 -15.87 22.79
C THR A 932 75.59 -14.59 23.61
N GLY A 933 74.67 -14.38 24.56
CA GLY A 933 74.66 -13.20 25.45
C GLY A 933 74.17 -11.91 24.77
N ILE A 934 73.46 -12.03 23.65
CA ILE A 934 72.85 -10.90 22.93
C ILE A 934 71.47 -10.56 23.51
N SER A 935 70.93 -9.39 23.16
CA SER A 935 69.68 -8.90 23.74
C SER A 935 68.43 -9.65 23.23
N PRO A 936 67.31 -9.67 23.99
CA PRO A 936 66.06 -10.31 23.57
C PRO A 936 65.58 -9.94 22.17
N ALA A 937 65.69 -8.65 21.81
CA ALA A 937 65.31 -8.16 20.49
C ALA A 937 66.19 -8.75 19.36
N GLU A 938 67.49 -8.90 19.61
CA GLU A 938 68.41 -9.51 18.65
C GLU A 938 68.21 -11.02 18.54
N ILE A 939 67.94 -11.71 19.66
CA ILE A 939 67.61 -13.15 19.67
C ILE A 939 66.42 -13.42 18.75
N LEU A 940 65.31 -12.71 18.96
CA LEU A 940 64.10 -12.91 18.15
C LEU A 940 64.33 -12.50 16.69
N SER A 941 65.11 -11.45 16.44
CA SER A 941 65.41 -11.02 15.06
C SER A 941 66.22 -12.09 14.31
N ASN A 942 67.24 -12.67 14.94
CA ASN A 942 68.10 -13.68 14.33
C ASN A 942 67.40 -15.05 14.22
N ALA A 943 66.59 -15.40 15.22
CA ALA A 943 65.74 -16.57 15.17
C ALA A 943 64.74 -16.46 14.02
N ASN A 944 64.13 -15.29 13.83
CA ASN A 944 63.19 -15.04 12.73
C ASN A 944 63.84 -15.19 11.35
N GLU A 945 65.05 -14.66 11.11
CA GLU A 945 65.76 -14.86 9.84
C GLU A 945 66.03 -16.35 9.58
N THR A 946 66.54 -17.06 10.58
CA THR A 946 66.92 -18.47 10.47
C THR A 946 65.72 -19.38 10.22
N LEU A 947 64.63 -19.14 10.96
CA LEU A 947 63.38 -19.89 10.79
C LEU A 947 62.76 -19.58 9.44
N SER A 948 62.66 -18.31 9.05
CA SER A 948 62.05 -17.91 7.78
C SER A 948 62.83 -18.38 6.55
N ASP A 949 64.15 -18.57 6.64
CA ASP A 949 64.97 -19.17 5.57
C ASP A 949 64.63 -20.65 5.34
N ASN A 950 64.22 -21.37 6.39
CA ASN A 950 64.04 -22.82 6.40
C ASN A 950 62.60 -23.23 6.74
N ASN A 951 61.62 -22.48 6.23
CA ASN A 951 60.20 -22.69 6.53
C ASN A 951 59.36 -23.07 5.28
N PRO A 952 59.56 -24.27 4.69
CA PRO A 952 58.79 -24.72 3.52
C PRO A 952 57.33 -25.09 3.84
N ILE A 953 56.98 -25.18 5.12
CA ILE A 953 55.63 -25.51 5.60
C ILE A 953 54.85 -24.23 5.96
N GLU A 954 55.47 -23.05 5.78
CA GLU A 954 54.89 -21.72 6.02
C GLU A 954 54.31 -21.54 7.44
N MET A 955 54.92 -22.19 8.44
CA MET A 955 54.53 -22.05 9.85
C MET A 955 55.19 -20.85 10.51
N PHE A 956 54.53 -20.24 11.48
CA PHE A 956 55.12 -19.19 12.30
C PHE A 956 54.94 -19.53 13.77
N VAL A 957 55.68 -18.84 14.63
CA VAL A 957 55.58 -19.01 16.08
C VAL A 957 55.50 -17.64 16.74
N THR A 958 54.53 -17.49 17.63
CA THR A 958 54.42 -16.34 18.53
C THR A 958 55.38 -16.61 19.69
N VAL A 959 56.20 -15.63 20.10
CA VAL A 959 57.17 -15.83 21.20
C VAL A 959 57.23 -14.64 22.12
N TRP A 960 57.13 -14.87 23.42
CA TRP A 960 57.57 -13.92 24.44
C TRP A 960 58.89 -14.40 25.04
N LEU A 961 59.91 -13.54 25.05
CA LEU A 961 61.23 -13.85 25.58
C LEU A 961 61.68 -12.76 26.56
N GLY A 962 62.05 -13.17 27.77
CA GLY A 962 62.58 -12.30 28.81
C GLY A 962 63.91 -12.80 29.38
N ILE A 963 64.88 -11.93 29.56
CA ILE A 963 66.14 -12.20 30.25
C ILE A 963 66.18 -11.38 31.53
N LEU A 964 66.17 -12.06 32.67
CA LEU A 964 66.28 -11.47 34.00
C LEU A 964 67.75 -11.47 34.43
N GLU A 965 68.30 -10.28 34.65
CA GLU A 965 69.53 -10.08 35.42
C GLU A 965 69.22 -10.26 36.91
N ILE A 966 69.67 -11.38 37.48
CA ILE A 966 69.34 -11.85 38.83
C ILE A 966 69.89 -10.90 39.89
N SER A 967 71.09 -10.34 39.69
CA SER A 967 71.72 -9.44 40.65
C SER A 967 71.01 -8.10 40.81
N THR A 968 70.33 -7.63 39.77
CA THR A 968 69.68 -6.31 39.76
C THR A 968 68.16 -6.41 39.80
N GLY A 969 67.56 -7.55 39.43
CA GLY A 969 66.12 -7.69 39.24
C GLY A 969 65.63 -7.10 37.92
N LYS A 970 66.54 -6.72 37.02
CA LYS A 970 66.20 -6.10 35.74
C LYS A 970 65.79 -7.18 34.74
N LEU A 971 64.52 -7.17 34.34
CA LEU A 971 63.99 -8.01 33.27
C LEU A 971 63.98 -7.22 31.95
N THR A 972 64.80 -7.63 30.99
CA THR A 972 64.73 -7.14 29.61
C THR A 972 63.95 -8.15 28.79
N ALA A 973 62.89 -7.74 28.09
CA ALA A 973 62.02 -8.65 27.35
C ALA A 973 61.66 -8.11 25.96
N ALA A 974 61.33 -9.01 25.05
CA ALA A 974 60.82 -8.71 23.71
C ALA A 974 59.67 -9.67 23.37
N ASN A 975 58.66 -9.15 22.68
CA ASN A 975 57.46 -9.90 22.33
C ASN A 975 57.32 -9.96 20.79
N ALA A 976 57.22 -11.17 20.24
CA ALA A 976 57.01 -11.47 18.83
C ALA A 976 55.59 -11.98 18.58
N GLY A 977 54.59 -11.12 18.80
CA GLY A 977 53.19 -11.39 18.50
C GLY A 977 52.50 -12.33 19.49
N HIS A 978 53.06 -12.49 20.68
CA HIS A 978 52.59 -13.38 21.75
C HIS A 978 51.74 -12.61 22.78
N GLU A 979 50.96 -13.33 23.58
CA GLU A 979 50.08 -12.75 24.59
C GLU A 979 50.79 -11.81 25.59
N TYR A 980 50.06 -10.82 26.10
CA TYR A 980 50.61 -9.86 27.05
C TYR A 980 50.96 -10.53 28.39
N PRO A 981 52.16 -10.33 28.95
CA PRO A 981 52.50 -10.85 30.26
C PRO A 981 51.67 -10.16 31.36
N TYR A 982 51.40 -10.87 32.46
CA TYR A 982 50.87 -10.28 33.70
C TYR A 982 52.01 -10.11 34.71
N ILE A 983 52.08 -8.95 35.34
CA ILE A 983 53.05 -8.65 36.40
C ILE A 983 52.33 -8.39 37.73
N MET A 984 52.80 -9.05 38.78
CA MET A 984 52.42 -8.78 40.15
C MET A 984 53.36 -7.74 40.74
N LYS A 985 52.79 -6.60 41.15
CA LYS A 985 53.47 -5.59 41.95
C LYS A 985 52.60 -5.24 43.15
N ASN A 986 53.21 -5.08 44.33
CA ASN A 986 52.49 -4.80 45.58
C ASN A 986 51.35 -5.79 45.89
N GLY A 987 51.54 -7.08 45.57
CA GLY A 987 50.57 -8.14 45.86
C GLY A 987 49.35 -8.19 44.94
N GLN A 988 49.39 -7.56 43.76
CA GLN A 988 48.30 -7.67 42.78
C GLN A 988 48.83 -7.82 41.35
N PHE A 989 48.31 -8.82 40.62
CA PHE A 989 48.59 -9.00 39.19
C PHE A 989 47.87 -7.95 38.36
N SER A 990 48.58 -7.42 37.37
CA SER A 990 48.06 -6.51 36.35
C SER A 990 48.69 -6.84 34.99
N MET A 991 47.93 -6.65 33.90
CA MET A 991 48.43 -6.90 32.55
C MET A 991 49.49 -5.86 32.18
N LEU A 992 50.69 -6.32 31.81
CA LEU A 992 51.77 -5.49 31.33
C LEU A 992 51.69 -5.40 29.80
N LYS A 993 51.18 -4.28 29.30
CA LYS A 993 51.05 -4.02 27.86
C LYS A 993 52.41 -3.67 27.25
N ASP A 994 53.12 -4.69 26.80
CA ASP A 994 54.36 -4.56 26.05
C ASP A 994 54.14 -4.14 24.58
N LYS A 995 55.21 -4.04 23.80
CA LYS A 995 55.13 -3.73 22.36
C LYS A 995 55.32 -5.01 21.56
N HIS A 996 54.23 -5.53 21.00
CA HIS A 996 54.29 -6.70 20.12
C HIS A 996 55.01 -6.39 18.81
N GLY A 997 55.92 -7.28 18.43
CA GLY A 997 56.45 -7.43 17.08
C GLY A 997 55.63 -8.41 16.25
N PHE A 998 56.04 -8.65 15.01
CA PHE A 998 55.44 -9.68 14.15
C PHE A 998 55.89 -11.08 14.58
N VAL A 999 55.11 -12.13 14.32
CA VAL A 999 55.52 -13.52 14.65
C VAL A 999 56.85 -13.91 14.02
N ILE A 1000 57.66 -14.74 14.70
CA ILE A 1000 58.92 -15.22 14.11
C ILE A 1000 58.63 -16.38 13.13
N GLY A 1001 59.40 -16.49 12.05
CA GLY A 1001 59.22 -17.49 11.00
C GLY A 1001 58.20 -17.12 9.91
N GLY A 1002 57.40 -16.08 10.13
CA GLY A 1002 56.39 -15.62 9.17
C GLY A 1002 56.92 -14.65 8.10
N MET A 1003 57.95 -13.85 8.38
CA MET A 1003 58.50 -12.88 7.43
C MET A 1003 59.96 -12.56 7.72
N LYS A 1004 60.84 -12.70 6.72
CA LYS A 1004 62.26 -12.28 6.79
C LYS A 1004 62.40 -10.77 7.00
N GLY A 1005 63.49 -10.33 7.61
CA GLY A 1005 63.81 -8.90 7.78
C GLY A 1005 63.16 -8.21 8.99
N VAL A 1006 62.30 -8.90 9.75
CA VAL A 1006 61.63 -8.29 10.93
C VAL A 1006 62.63 -8.07 12.06
N ARG A 1007 62.60 -6.85 12.63
CA ARG A 1007 63.38 -6.48 13.82
C ARG A 1007 62.48 -6.23 15.00
N TYR A 1008 62.86 -6.77 16.15
CA TYR A 1008 62.10 -6.71 17.39
C TYR A 1008 62.55 -5.55 18.27
N LYS A 1009 61.68 -5.14 19.20
CA LYS A 1009 61.97 -4.08 20.17
C LYS A 1009 61.88 -4.67 21.56
N GLU A 1010 62.90 -4.39 22.36
CA GLU A 1010 62.91 -4.77 23.77
C GLU A 1010 62.32 -3.67 24.64
N TYR A 1011 61.89 -4.09 25.82
CA TYR A 1011 61.45 -3.24 26.91
C TYR A 1011 62.02 -3.78 28.22
N GLU A 1012 62.16 -2.90 29.21
CA GLU A 1012 62.76 -3.24 30.49
C GLU A 1012 61.73 -3.10 31.61
N VAL A 1013 61.77 -4.02 32.56
CA VAL A 1013 60.94 -4.03 33.76
C VAL A 1013 61.83 -4.27 34.95
N GLN A 1014 61.80 -3.34 35.91
CA GLN A 1014 62.46 -3.56 37.20
C GLN A 1014 61.56 -4.44 38.07
N LEU A 1015 62.04 -5.61 38.47
CA LEU A 1015 61.41 -6.48 39.46
C LEU A 1015 62.00 -6.20 40.84
N GLU A 1016 61.14 -6.06 41.84
CA GLU A 1016 61.51 -6.01 43.25
C GLU A 1016 61.35 -7.41 43.89
N PRO A 1017 62.09 -7.75 44.96
CA PRO A 1017 61.88 -8.99 45.68
C PRO A 1017 60.40 -9.18 46.10
N GLY A 1018 59.78 -10.28 45.66
CA GLY A 1018 58.36 -10.59 45.81
C GLY A 1018 57.53 -10.34 44.55
N ASP A 1019 58.03 -9.58 43.57
CA ASP A 1019 57.35 -9.38 42.29
C ASP A 1019 57.32 -10.70 41.49
N ARG A 1020 56.24 -10.88 40.72
CA ARG A 1020 56.02 -12.07 39.90
C ARG A 1020 55.66 -11.70 38.47
N ILE A 1021 56.11 -12.50 37.51
CA ILE A 1021 55.70 -12.41 36.12
C ILE A 1021 55.03 -13.71 35.70
N PHE A 1022 53.89 -13.60 35.05
CA PHE A 1022 53.08 -14.70 34.53
C PHE A 1022 52.92 -14.53 33.03
N VAL A 1023 53.30 -15.54 32.27
CA VAL A 1023 53.24 -15.58 30.80
C VAL A 1023 52.55 -16.87 30.36
N TYR A 1024 51.76 -16.81 29.30
CA TYR A 1024 50.84 -17.88 28.90
C TYR A 1024 50.55 -17.84 27.41
N THR A 1025 50.12 -18.97 26.83
CA THR A 1025 49.65 -19.06 25.43
C THR A 1025 48.15 -18.79 25.32
N ASP A 1026 47.69 -18.41 24.13
CA ASP A 1026 46.29 -18.07 23.84
C ASP A 1026 45.29 -19.20 24.16
N GLY A 1027 45.74 -20.46 24.18
CA GLY A 1027 44.96 -21.59 24.66
C GLY A 1027 44.33 -21.39 26.04
N VAL A 1028 44.90 -20.55 26.91
CA VAL A 1028 44.33 -20.22 28.24
C VAL A 1028 43.10 -19.30 28.14
N PRO A 1029 43.17 -18.05 27.63
CA PRO A 1029 41.99 -17.21 27.47
C PRO A 1029 41.02 -17.72 26.41
N GLU A 1030 41.47 -18.45 25.40
CA GLU A 1030 40.61 -19.03 24.35
C GLU A 1030 40.02 -20.40 24.72
N ALA A 1031 40.35 -20.92 25.90
CA ALA A 1031 39.75 -22.16 26.41
C ALA A 1031 38.22 -22.08 26.32
N THR A 1032 37.64 -23.01 25.57
CA THR A 1032 36.25 -22.93 25.11
C THR A 1032 35.39 -23.97 25.80
N ASN A 1033 34.27 -23.54 26.40
CA ASN A 1033 33.32 -24.46 27.01
C ASN A 1033 32.33 -25.03 25.99
N ALA A 1034 31.47 -25.97 26.43
CA ALA A 1034 30.49 -26.63 25.55
C ALA A 1034 29.46 -25.68 24.89
N GLN A 1035 29.36 -24.42 25.34
CA GLN A 1035 28.53 -23.37 24.72
C GLN A 1035 29.31 -22.50 23.74
N ASN A 1036 30.55 -22.86 23.40
CA ASN A 1036 31.48 -22.08 22.58
C ASN A 1036 31.82 -20.69 23.15
N ALA A 1037 31.71 -20.50 24.48
CA ALA A 1037 32.20 -19.29 25.13
C ALA A 1037 33.66 -19.47 25.55
N MET A 1038 34.48 -18.44 25.35
CA MET A 1038 35.90 -18.40 25.72
C MET A 1038 36.09 -17.97 27.19
N PHE A 1039 37.16 -18.44 27.83
CA PHE A 1039 37.49 -18.12 29.22
C PHE A 1039 37.79 -16.62 29.42
N GLN A 1040 38.43 -15.96 28.44
CA GLN A 1040 38.75 -14.53 28.39
C GLN A 1040 39.74 -14.02 29.47
N ASN A 1041 40.42 -12.92 29.14
CA ASN A 1041 41.45 -12.29 29.97
C ASN A 1041 40.94 -11.78 31.34
N ASP A 1042 39.66 -11.46 31.46
CA ASP A 1042 39.06 -11.01 32.73
C ASP A 1042 38.97 -12.15 33.75
N ASN A 1043 38.68 -13.38 33.32
CA ASN A 1043 38.64 -14.53 34.22
C ASN A 1043 40.05 -15.02 34.55
N LEU A 1044 40.99 -14.92 33.61
CA LEU A 1044 42.41 -15.13 33.87
C LEU A 1044 42.94 -14.18 34.97
N LEU A 1045 42.65 -12.88 34.86
CA LEU A 1045 43.07 -11.90 35.87
C LEU A 1045 42.46 -12.18 37.26
N LYS A 1046 41.21 -12.66 37.32
CA LYS A 1046 40.58 -13.10 38.57
C LYS A 1046 41.26 -14.34 39.15
N ALA A 1047 41.59 -15.32 38.31
CA ALA A 1047 42.25 -16.55 38.74
C ALA A 1047 43.66 -16.26 39.29
N LEU A 1048 44.42 -15.37 38.64
CA LEU A 1048 45.75 -14.94 39.10
C LEU A 1048 45.71 -14.22 40.46
N ASN A 1049 44.66 -13.43 40.72
CA ASN A 1049 44.49 -12.71 41.99
C ASN A 1049 43.68 -13.48 43.04
N LYS A 1050 43.35 -14.76 42.82
CA LYS A 1050 42.59 -15.61 43.77
C LYS A 1050 43.33 -15.77 45.11
N ASP A 1051 44.64 -15.92 45.04
CA ASP A 1051 45.54 -16.01 46.21
C ASP A 1051 46.88 -15.34 45.86
N PRO A 1052 47.04 -14.03 46.14
CA PRO A 1052 48.24 -13.29 45.73
C PRO A 1052 49.54 -13.72 46.42
N GLU A 1053 49.47 -14.43 47.54
CA GLU A 1053 50.66 -14.92 48.28
C GLU A 1053 51.08 -16.34 47.83
N ALA A 1054 50.26 -17.03 47.04
CA ALA A 1054 50.47 -18.40 46.59
C ALA A 1054 51.81 -18.59 45.83
N SER A 1055 52.48 -19.74 45.96
CA SER A 1055 53.68 -20.01 45.14
C SER A 1055 53.36 -20.02 43.64
N PRO A 1056 54.35 -19.83 42.74
CA PRO A 1056 54.17 -19.98 41.29
C PRO A 1056 53.45 -21.28 40.88
N GLU A 1057 53.75 -22.41 41.53
CA GLU A 1057 53.06 -23.69 41.32
C GLU A 1057 51.56 -23.62 41.64
N GLN A 1058 51.23 -23.04 42.80
CA GLN A 1058 49.84 -22.91 43.22
C GLN A 1058 49.09 -21.87 42.37
N ILE A 1059 49.77 -20.83 41.87
CA ILE A 1059 49.18 -19.88 40.90
C ILE A 1059 48.78 -20.60 39.62
N LEU A 1060 49.67 -21.41 39.03
CA LEU A 1060 49.36 -22.16 37.82
C LEU A 1060 48.26 -23.20 38.06
N ALA A 1061 48.24 -23.86 39.22
CA ALA A 1061 47.17 -24.76 39.61
C ALA A 1061 45.81 -24.04 39.72
N ASN A 1062 45.78 -22.84 40.31
CA ASN A 1062 44.57 -22.03 40.42
C ASN A 1062 44.01 -21.62 39.04
N VAL A 1063 44.89 -21.27 38.09
CA VAL A 1063 44.48 -20.95 36.71
C VAL A 1063 43.99 -22.21 35.99
N ASN A 1064 44.72 -23.32 36.09
CA ASN A 1064 44.33 -24.59 35.46
C ASN A 1064 42.98 -25.13 36.00
N GLU A 1065 42.73 -25.02 37.31
CA GLU A 1065 41.44 -25.36 37.92
C GLU A 1065 40.33 -24.47 37.36
N ALA A 1066 40.54 -23.15 37.30
CA ALA A 1066 39.55 -22.21 36.77
C ALA A 1066 39.21 -22.46 35.30
N VAL A 1067 40.21 -22.83 34.49
CA VAL A 1067 40.01 -23.23 33.08
C VAL A 1067 39.22 -24.54 32.99
N ASN A 1068 39.62 -25.58 33.73
CA ASN A 1068 38.92 -26.88 33.70
C ASN A 1068 37.46 -26.78 34.19
N ASP A 1069 37.21 -25.99 35.24
CA ASP A 1069 35.86 -25.74 35.75
C ASP A 1069 34.98 -25.02 34.72
N PHE A 1070 35.59 -24.14 33.93
CA PHE A 1070 34.92 -23.42 32.85
C PHE A 1070 34.65 -24.34 31.64
N VAL A 1071 35.64 -25.12 31.19
CA VAL A 1071 35.58 -25.98 30.00
C VAL A 1071 34.73 -27.24 30.22
N LYS A 1072 34.83 -27.86 31.40
CA LYS A 1072 34.17 -29.13 31.77
C LYS A 1072 34.49 -30.27 30.79
N ASP A 1073 33.47 -30.90 30.21
CA ASP A 1073 33.59 -32.06 29.31
C ASP A 1073 33.85 -31.65 27.85
N ALA A 1074 34.06 -30.36 27.55
CA ALA A 1074 34.35 -29.92 26.20
C ALA A 1074 35.78 -30.33 25.79
N GLU A 1075 35.95 -30.67 24.51
CA GLU A 1075 37.26 -31.06 23.97
C GLU A 1075 38.19 -29.86 23.99
N GLN A 1076 39.41 -30.05 24.51
CA GLN A 1076 40.40 -28.99 24.60
C GLN A 1076 40.73 -28.47 23.19
N PHE A 1077 40.55 -27.17 22.98
CA PHE A 1077 40.67 -26.56 21.67
C PHE A 1077 42.12 -26.38 21.24
N ASP A 1078 42.96 -25.84 22.12
CA ASP A 1078 44.40 -25.64 21.92
C ASP A 1078 45.24 -26.02 23.14
N ASP A 1079 46.56 -26.09 22.97
CA ASP A 1079 47.49 -26.41 24.04
C ASP A 1079 47.41 -25.38 25.19
N LEU A 1080 47.40 -25.85 26.44
CA LEU A 1080 47.33 -24.98 27.62
C LEU A 1080 48.73 -24.83 28.21
N THR A 1081 49.41 -23.72 27.92
CA THR A 1081 50.80 -23.49 28.31
C THR A 1081 50.94 -22.24 29.17
N MET A 1082 51.60 -22.36 30.32
CA MET A 1082 51.76 -21.29 31.31
C MET A 1082 53.11 -21.36 32.00
N LEU A 1083 53.66 -20.21 32.36
CA LEU A 1083 54.90 -20.07 33.14
C LEU A 1083 54.76 -18.90 34.12
N CYS A 1084 55.17 -19.11 35.37
CA CYS A 1084 55.27 -18.05 36.37
C CYS A 1084 56.65 -18.04 37.03
N LEU A 1085 57.26 -16.85 37.08
CA LEU A 1085 58.49 -16.58 37.80
C LEU A 1085 58.20 -15.61 38.95
N GLU A 1086 58.71 -15.94 40.13
CA GLU A 1086 58.79 -15.09 41.31
C GLU A 1086 60.26 -14.68 41.53
N TYR A 1087 60.52 -13.38 41.55
CA TYR A 1087 61.84 -12.83 41.86
C TYR A 1087 61.98 -12.65 43.37
N LYS A 1088 63.02 -13.24 43.98
CA LYS A 1088 63.26 -13.17 45.44
C LYS A 1088 64.42 -12.26 45.82
N GLY A 1089 65.13 -11.71 44.82
CA GLY A 1089 66.31 -10.89 45.05
C GLY A 1089 67.57 -11.70 45.32
N LYS A 1090 68.73 -11.08 45.11
CA LYS A 1090 70.01 -11.63 45.55
C LYS A 1090 70.04 -11.70 47.08
N GLN A 1091 70.18 -12.90 47.65
CA GLN A 1091 70.38 -13.11 49.09
C GLN A 1091 71.79 -12.75 49.54
#